data_AF-A0A9D0UNT9-F1
#
_entry.id   AF-A0A9D0UNT9-F1
#
_cell.length_a   1.000
_cell.length_b   1.000
_cell.length_c   1.000
_cell.angle_alpha   90.00
_cell.angle_beta   90.00
_cell.angle_gamma   90.00
#
_symmetry.space_group_name_H-M   'P 1'
#
loop_
_entity.id
_entity.type
_entity.pdbx_description
1 polymer ?
#
loop_
_entity_poly.entity_id
_entity_poly.type
_entity_poly.pdbx_seq_one_letter_code
_entity_poly.pdbx_strand_id
1 'polypeptide(L)'
;MAEPYIIKMPQLSDTMTEGVVVSWEKNIGDKIERGDVVATVETDKAVMDVEVFREGYLSGPLAPVDSVVPVGEPIAYLVASADEVQDAGAAPVAASPAPEPAVEAEAAPVAASEAQPVEVPDQSPEGVTYTIKMPQLSDTMTEGVVVSWEKNVGDKIERGDVVATVETDKAVMDVEVFREGYLSGPLAPVDSVIPVGAAMGYLVAEPGQAVSGELEAAAKVAAPAAGPAAAESAAPPTTALSPAAAGVRPAPRPDNKQATPLARRLAAERQVNLNTLKGSGPGGVIVAADVLGAQPVERPGQVVAPVPAHVMSEVQVPGEGRPMSAMEKAVAHSMTASLTMPTFRTMVHARPEALIKAAKKKGVSVTVAIAKACAEAIREYPRINMAYQPVDKLVERSNVDIGMAVAAEGGGLVVPVLRHCESKTLEELNAAWGDLVGRARKRRLAPEEYTNPTFMVSNMGMLGVDYFDAIPTPGTAAILAISTAGDKGMPLTVTADHRVVNGAEVAVFLGALKKKIEQPEEWMGPLGPAIPEGEWDYDVVVIGGGPGGEDCARELAEHGLKVAMVNDAPFPGGECLWRGCIPSKAWRAAADRLRDRAHDGHLGVTGTTGGRLDWEALQATRRKVLTTRGAMAAKTDTSLKVKLIQGFASFETEHRLFIDSSGNSDDPFVRAQLGAEPRGEHITFGCAVIATGAPPFVPPITGAREGLSSGGVLTSDTVWNLTARPARLGVVGGGAIGMEMAQIFQDFGSEVALFEGRDRVLAEVEPEVAGQLTAVLNEDPNLTLHTSVSVKEIKGVPGAMILEYEDSAGRCHSFECDYVIMATGKRPVLEPLGLGNAGVAVENGVVKVDARCRTNVPHIFAVGDVNGGLMLAHTAGQQGRVAAAAILGEEARYDQNKDCGVIFTRPQAAFVGLSVAQAKAQGVDAVEVKTPVSIDAKAMINNETQGLIKIVADRVSHRIIGVHFLADHADTLIGEAVMMVSGDMTLDQVAHAIHPHPTQTEMFGDMARRLLSRLRRSAKRAARA
;
A
#
# COMPACT_ATOMS: atom_id res chain seq x y z
N MET A 1 45.52 -4.12 29.80
CA MET A 1 44.14 -3.88 30.31
C MET A 1 43.97 -4.75 31.55
N ALA A 2 43.09 -4.41 32.49
CA ALA A 2 43.04 -5.17 33.76
C ALA A 2 42.26 -6.50 33.67
N GLU A 3 41.38 -6.65 32.68
CA GLU A 3 40.53 -7.83 32.48
C GLU A 3 40.50 -8.25 31.01
N PRO A 4 40.43 -9.56 30.69
CA PRO A 4 40.27 -10.05 29.32
C PRO A 4 38.91 -9.66 28.73
N TYR A 5 38.89 -9.29 27.45
CA TYR A 5 37.63 -9.06 26.73
C TYR A 5 37.07 -10.37 26.19
N ILE A 6 35.80 -10.65 26.47
CA ILE A 6 35.16 -11.91 26.09
C ILE A 6 34.54 -11.78 24.69
N ILE A 7 34.94 -12.65 23.77
CA ILE A 7 34.27 -12.86 22.48
C ILE A 7 33.15 -13.87 22.74
N LYS A 8 31.89 -13.48 22.50
CA LYS A 8 30.68 -14.28 22.78
C LYS A 8 30.01 -14.72 21.48
N MET A 9 29.28 -15.84 21.51
CA MET A 9 28.42 -16.27 20.41
C MET A 9 27.35 -15.19 20.13
N PRO A 10 27.29 -14.59 18.92
CA PRO A 10 26.36 -13.50 18.62
C PRO A 10 24.92 -14.01 18.41
N GLN A 11 23.93 -13.18 18.75
CA GLN A 11 22.54 -13.43 18.38
C GLN A 11 22.29 -12.91 16.96
N LEU A 12 22.06 -13.80 16.00
CA LEU A 12 21.84 -13.46 14.59
C LEU A 12 20.36 -13.46 14.17
N SER A 13 19.45 -13.94 15.04
CA SER A 13 18.01 -13.69 14.91
C SER A 13 17.32 -13.69 16.27
N ASP A 14 16.18 -13.00 16.37
CA ASP A 14 15.38 -12.88 17.60
C ASP A 14 14.88 -14.24 18.15
N THR A 15 14.93 -15.30 17.33
CA THR A 15 14.56 -16.68 17.71
C THR A 15 15.76 -17.60 17.97
N MET A 16 17.00 -17.13 17.79
CA MET A 16 18.22 -17.93 17.95
C MET A 16 18.60 -18.06 19.43
N THR A 17 18.71 -19.30 19.92
CA THR A 17 19.18 -19.61 21.29
C THR A 17 20.60 -20.16 21.33
N GLU A 18 21.09 -20.73 20.23
CA GLU A 18 22.42 -21.35 20.10
C GLU A 18 22.92 -21.28 18.65
N GLY A 19 24.24 -21.41 18.46
CA GLY A 19 24.91 -21.47 17.15
C GLY A 19 26.10 -22.42 17.16
N VAL A 20 26.57 -22.83 15.99
CA VAL A 20 27.67 -23.79 15.81
C VAL A 20 28.92 -23.05 15.32
N VAL A 21 30.09 -23.30 15.92
CA VAL A 21 31.36 -22.73 15.42
C VAL A 21 31.88 -23.58 14.26
N VAL A 22 31.93 -23.03 13.05
CA VAL A 22 32.32 -23.73 11.80
C VAL A 22 33.82 -23.67 11.55
N SER A 23 34.45 -22.52 11.83
CA SER A 23 35.89 -22.34 11.69
C SER A 23 36.40 -21.22 12.59
N TRP A 24 37.69 -21.27 12.90
CA TRP A 24 38.44 -20.14 13.46
C TRP A 24 39.36 -19.58 12.37
N GLU A 25 39.20 -18.30 12.08
CA GLU A 25 39.97 -17.57 11.04
C GLU A 25 41.26 -16.97 11.60
N LYS A 26 41.49 -17.11 12.91
CA LYS A 26 42.62 -16.58 13.68
C LYS A 26 43.07 -17.61 14.72
N ASN A 27 44.37 -17.65 14.99
CA ASN A 27 44.99 -18.57 15.94
C ASN A 27 45.19 -17.91 17.31
N ILE A 28 45.33 -18.72 18.36
CA ILE A 28 45.77 -18.22 19.67
C ILE A 28 47.13 -17.52 19.51
N GLY A 29 47.26 -16.31 20.07
CA GLY A 29 48.41 -15.44 19.92
C GLY A 29 48.33 -14.41 18.79
N ASP A 30 47.39 -14.56 17.84
CA ASP A 30 47.23 -13.58 16.75
C ASP A 30 46.73 -12.23 17.29
N LYS A 31 47.32 -11.14 16.78
CA LYS A 31 46.85 -9.78 17.06
C LYS A 31 45.58 -9.51 16.24
N ILE A 32 44.51 -9.14 16.91
CA ILE A 32 43.20 -8.81 16.35
C ILE A 32 43.06 -7.28 16.32
N GLU A 33 42.71 -6.73 15.17
CA GLU A 33 42.37 -5.30 15.02
C GLU A 33 40.84 -5.11 14.96
N ARG A 34 40.37 -3.88 15.19
CA ARG A 34 38.94 -3.58 15.27
C ARG A 34 38.25 -3.80 13.92
N GLY A 35 37.39 -4.82 13.84
CA GLY A 35 36.68 -5.23 12.63
C GLY A 35 37.26 -6.48 11.96
N ASP A 36 38.30 -7.09 12.54
CA ASP A 36 38.78 -8.39 12.07
C ASP A 36 37.76 -9.50 12.36
N VAL A 37 37.54 -10.37 11.38
CA VAL A 37 36.86 -11.66 11.57
C VAL A 37 37.78 -12.60 12.37
N VAL A 38 37.22 -13.27 13.38
CA VAL A 38 37.95 -14.25 14.21
C VAL A 38 37.45 -15.68 14.05
N ALA A 39 36.18 -15.87 13.71
CA ALA A 39 35.54 -17.18 13.54
C ALA A 39 34.34 -17.07 12.59
N THR A 40 33.95 -18.18 11.97
CA THR A 40 32.69 -18.29 11.21
C THR A 40 31.74 -19.20 11.98
N VAL A 41 30.47 -18.81 12.09
CA VAL A 41 29.42 -19.53 12.84
C VAL A 41 28.22 -19.85 11.96
N GLU A 42 27.64 -21.03 12.16
CA GLU A 42 26.43 -21.51 11.49
C GLU A 42 25.24 -21.49 12.44
N THR A 43 24.07 -21.17 11.87
CA THR A 43 22.78 -21.09 12.55
C THR A 43 21.74 -21.86 11.73
N ASP A 44 20.52 -22.01 12.25
CA ASP A 44 19.39 -22.63 11.57
C ASP A 44 18.99 -21.96 10.23
N LYS A 45 19.51 -20.75 9.95
CA LYS A 45 19.12 -19.92 8.79
C LYS A 45 20.27 -19.33 7.97
N ALA A 46 21.48 -19.22 8.53
CA ALA A 46 22.64 -18.62 7.84
C ALA A 46 23.98 -19.05 8.44
N VAL A 47 25.03 -19.03 7.61
CA VAL A 47 26.44 -19.08 8.02
C VAL A 47 27.01 -17.66 7.91
N MET A 48 27.65 -17.16 8.96
CA MET A 48 28.14 -15.77 9.04
C MET A 48 29.44 -15.64 9.84
N ASP A 49 30.21 -14.61 9.50
CA ASP A 49 31.49 -14.30 10.13
C ASP A 49 31.33 -13.45 11.40
N VAL A 50 32.11 -13.78 12.43
CA VAL A 50 32.16 -13.09 13.72
C VAL A 50 33.28 -12.05 13.71
N GLU A 51 32.92 -10.79 13.49
CA GLU A 51 33.83 -9.64 13.60
C GLU A 51 34.01 -9.19 15.05
N VAL A 52 35.25 -8.83 15.44
CA VAL A 52 35.55 -8.35 16.80
C VAL A 52 35.86 -6.85 16.81
N PHE A 53 35.05 -6.08 17.55
CA PHE A 53 35.14 -4.61 17.58
C PHE A 53 36.13 -4.05 18.62
N ARG A 54 37.04 -4.87 19.16
CA ARG A 54 38.11 -4.44 20.09
C ARG A 54 39.46 -4.97 19.61
N GLU A 55 40.50 -4.17 19.81
CA GLU A 55 41.89 -4.60 19.59
C GLU A 55 42.41 -5.42 20.78
N GLY A 56 43.26 -6.41 20.49
CA GLY A 56 43.87 -7.28 21.50
C GLY A 56 44.60 -8.47 20.86
N TYR A 57 45.04 -9.41 21.69
CA TYR A 57 45.63 -10.68 21.25
C TYR A 57 44.67 -11.83 21.57
N LEU A 58 44.42 -12.72 20.62
CA LEU A 58 43.50 -13.84 20.79
C LEU A 58 44.07 -14.83 21.82
N SER A 59 43.30 -15.13 22.87
CA SER A 59 43.68 -16.03 23.96
C SER A 59 42.65 -17.13 24.11
N GLY A 60 43.14 -18.34 24.38
CA GLY A 60 42.30 -19.53 24.56
C GLY A 60 41.60 -19.58 25.93
N PRO A 61 40.77 -20.62 26.14
CA PRO A 61 40.43 -21.65 25.18
C PRO A 61 39.49 -21.11 24.07
N LEU A 62 39.72 -21.57 22.83
CA LEU A 62 38.76 -21.39 21.74
C LEU A 62 37.69 -22.48 21.83
N ALA A 63 36.43 -22.14 21.59
CA ALA A 63 35.35 -23.12 21.45
C ALA A 63 35.68 -24.10 20.30
N PRO A 64 35.53 -25.43 20.49
CA PRO A 64 35.83 -26.39 19.43
C PRO A 64 35.02 -26.13 18.16
N VAL A 65 35.63 -26.37 17.01
CA VAL A 65 34.87 -26.46 15.75
C VAL A 65 33.83 -27.59 15.88
N ASP A 66 32.67 -27.39 15.25
CA ASP A 66 31.44 -28.18 15.36
C ASP A 66 30.78 -28.19 16.76
N SER A 67 31.25 -27.36 17.71
CA SER A 67 30.55 -27.20 19.00
C SER A 67 29.36 -26.25 18.91
N VAL A 68 28.24 -26.69 19.49
CA VAL A 68 27.05 -25.88 19.74
C VAL A 68 27.30 -25.02 20.97
N VAL A 69 27.20 -23.69 20.83
CA VAL A 69 27.40 -22.72 21.92
C VAL A 69 26.15 -21.85 22.04
N PRO A 70 25.56 -21.71 23.24
CA PRO A 70 24.42 -20.82 23.46
C PRO A 70 24.75 -19.37 23.14
N VAL A 71 23.77 -18.62 22.65
CA VAL A 71 23.88 -17.19 22.37
C VAL A 71 24.29 -16.44 23.65
N GLY A 72 25.35 -15.65 23.55
CA GLY A 72 25.90 -14.89 24.68
C GLY A 72 26.96 -15.62 25.52
N GLU A 73 27.21 -16.91 25.32
CA GLU A 73 28.31 -17.65 25.99
C GLU A 73 29.68 -17.39 25.31
N PRO A 74 30.80 -17.52 26.05
CA PRO A 74 32.14 -17.21 25.53
C PRO A 74 32.61 -18.25 24.52
N ILE A 75 33.06 -17.78 23.35
CA ILE A 75 33.75 -18.61 22.34
C ILE A 75 35.26 -18.41 22.35
N ALA A 76 35.77 -17.27 22.80
CA ALA A 76 37.20 -16.96 22.98
C ALA A 76 37.42 -15.71 23.83
N TYR A 77 38.67 -15.35 24.10
CA TYR A 77 39.05 -14.13 24.84
C TYR A 77 40.08 -13.29 24.06
N LEU A 78 40.09 -11.97 24.29
CA LEU A 78 41.19 -11.07 23.92
C LEU A 78 41.90 -10.55 25.16
N VAL A 79 43.23 -10.63 25.17
CA VAL A 79 44.11 -10.05 26.19
C VAL A 79 44.85 -8.83 25.65
N ALA A 80 45.47 -8.03 26.53
CA ALA A 80 46.01 -6.73 26.16
C ALA A 80 47.44 -6.75 25.62
N SER A 81 48.18 -7.81 25.92
CA SER A 81 49.54 -8.01 25.44
C SER A 81 49.77 -9.47 25.04
N ALA A 82 50.72 -9.70 24.14
CA ALA A 82 51.09 -11.06 23.71
C ALA A 82 51.60 -11.94 24.88
N ASP A 83 52.17 -11.32 25.93
CA ASP A 83 52.68 -12.01 27.12
C ASP A 83 51.56 -12.51 28.06
N GLU A 84 50.32 -12.06 27.86
CA GLU A 84 49.13 -12.49 28.63
C GLU A 84 48.36 -13.65 27.95
N VAL A 85 48.77 -14.08 26.75
CA VAL A 85 48.07 -15.09 25.95
C VAL A 85 48.23 -16.47 26.59
N GLN A 86 47.11 -17.18 26.78
CA GLN A 86 47.07 -18.54 27.31
C GLN A 86 46.63 -19.53 26.23
N ASP A 87 47.42 -20.58 26.06
CA ASP A 87 47.15 -21.68 25.12
C ASP A 87 46.14 -22.69 25.69
N ALA A 88 45.46 -23.41 24.79
CA ALA A 88 44.35 -24.28 25.14
C ALA A 88 44.75 -25.40 26.14
N GLY A 89 44.28 -25.29 27.39
CA GLY A 89 44.46 -26.36 28.38
C GLY A 89 44.21 -25.98 29.85
N ALA A 90 44.23 -24.70 30.23
CA ALA A 90 43.99 -24.27 31.60
C ALA A 90 43.31 -22.90 31.68
N ALA A 91 42.22 -22.81 32.46
CA ALA A 91 41.74 -21.53 32.98
C ALA A 91 42.61 -21.11 34.20
N PRO A 92 42.86 -19.82 34.44
CA PRO A 92 43.72 -19.38 35.53
C PRO A 92 43.11 -19.66 36.92
N VAL A 93 43.91 -20.21 37.84
CA VAL A 93 43.46 -20.77 39.14
C VAL A 93 44.02 -20.00 40.35
N ALA A 94 43.16 -19.65 41.30
CA ALA A 94 43.35 -19.73 42.77
C ALA A 94 42.10 -19.16 43.51
N ALA A 95 41.52 -19.75 44.56
CA ALA A 95 41.81 -21.00 45.27
C ALA A 95 40.53 -21.59 45.95
N SER A 96 40.60 -22.87 46.34
CA SER A 96 39.54 -23.70 46.98
C SER A 96 39.77 -23.81 48.52
N PRO A 97 38.95 -24.49 49.39
CA PRO A 97 38.19 -25.74 49.12
C PRO A 97 36.80 -25.98 49.78
N ALA A 98 36.22 -27.12 49.34
CA ALA A 98 35.04 -27.94 49.74
C ALA A 98 34.84 -28.29 51.26
N PRO A 99 33.77 -29.02 51.71
CA PRO A 99 32.84 -29.86 50.94
C PRO A 99 31.31 -29.90 51.26
N GLU A 100 30.58 -30.43 50.28
CA GLU A 100 29.16 -30.90 50.21
C GLU A 100 28.95 -32.32 50.81
N PRO A 101 27.72 -32.92 50.84
CA PRO A 101 26.43 -32.62 50.14
C PRO A 101 25.23 -32.39 51.11
N ALA A 102 23.92 -32.52 50.82
CA ALA A 102 23.05 -33.08 49.76
C ALA A 102 21.59 -32.52 49.94
N VAL A 103 20.58 -32.59 49.05
CA VAL A 103 20.40 -33.02 47.62
C VAL A 103 19.04 -32.48 47.08
N GLU A 104 18.92 -32.30 45.74
CA GLU A 104 17.68 -32.10 44.92
C GLU A 104 16.73 -30.86 45.09
N ALA A 105 16.33 -30.34 43.91
CA ALA A 105 15.07 -29.65 43.54
C ALA A 105 14.87 -28.11 43.68
N GLU A 106 14.87 -27.47 42.48
CA GLU A 106 13.94 -26.43 42.00
C GLU A 106 14.21 -24.92 42.23
N ALA A 107 13.71 -24.15 41.25
CA ALA A 107 13.39 -22.71 41.05
C ALA A 107 14.36 -21.54 41.34
N ALA A 108 14.42 -20.69 40.31
CA ALA A 108 14.40 -19.21 40.28
C ALA A 108 15.68 -18.39 40.55
N PRO A 109 15.88 -17.24 39.87
CA PRO A 109 17.15 -16.50 39.83
C PRO A 109 17.15 -15.21 40.66
N VAL A 110 18.31 -14.81 41.24
CA VAL A 110 18.62 -13.37 41.43
C VAL A 110 20.12 -13.05 41.53
N ALA A 111 20.48 -11.95 40.86
CA ALA A 111 21.48 -10.93 41.23
C ALA A 111 22.99 -11.27 41.36
N ALA A 112 23.79 -10.36 40.79
CA ALA A 112 25.01 -9.87 41.40
C ALA A 112 24.82 -8.38 41.77
N SER A 113 25.32 -7.97 42.93
CA SER A 113 25.35 -6.58 43.42
C SER A 113 26.65 -5.88 42.93
N GLU A 114 27.02 -4.63 43.27
CA GLU A 114 26.57 -3.73 44.32
C GLU A 114 26.98 -2.28 44.02
N ALA A 115 26.22 -1.32 44.55
CA ALA A 115 26.71 0.03 44.84
C ALA A 115 26.28 0.37 46.28
N GLN A 116 27.22 0.86 47.11
CA GLN A 116 27.01 0.98 48.55
C GLN A 116 25.91 2.00 48.92
N PRO A 117 25.01 1.69 49.88
CA PRO A 117 24.01 2.64 50.35
C PRO A 117 24.56 3.68 51.34
N VAL A 118 23.82 4.78 51.48
CA VAL A 118 23.94 5.70 52.61
C VAL A 118 23.18 5.11 53.81
N GLU A 119 23.78 5.11 54.99
CA GLU A 119 23.17 4.56 56.21
C GLU A 119 21.87 5.27 56.60
N VAL A 120 20.83 4.47 56.83
CA VAL A 120 19.63 4.80 57.61
C VAL A 120 19.49 3.66 58.63
N PRO A 121 19.16 3.91 59.91
CA PRO A 121 19.24 2.87 60.94
C PRO A 121 18.16 1.81 60.75
N ASP A 122 18.57 0.55 60.54
CA ASP A 122 17.66 -0.59 60.49
C ASP A 122 17.37 -1.10 61.91
N GLN A 123 16.09 -1.33 62.23
CA GLN A 123 15.64 -2.02 63.45
C GLN A 123 15.05 -3.39 63.09
N SER A 124 15.81 -4.17 62.34
CA SER A 124 15.51 -5.59 62.08
C SER A 124 15.49 -6.38 63.41
N PRO A 125 14.42 -7.13 63.73
CA PRO A 125 14.40 -8.01 64.90
C PRO A 125 15.48 -9.09 64.86
N GLU A 126 15.98 -9.53 66.02
CA GLU A 126 16.92 -10.65 66.11
C GLU A 126 16.26 -11.95 65.59
N GLY A 127 16.86 -12.60 64.58
CA GLY A 127 16.43 -13.92 64.09
C GLY A 127 15.81 -13.98 62.68
N VAL A 128 15.71 -12.85 61.95
CA VAL A 128 15.19 -12.81 60.57
C VAL A 128 16.03 -13.65 59.61
N THR A 129 15.38 -14.56 58.87
CA THR A 129 15.98 -15.39 57.80
C THR A 129 15.70 -14.88 56.39
N TYR A 130 14.62 -14.11 56.19
CA TYR A 130 14.27 -13.53 54.91
C TYR A 130 13.39 -12.27 55.06
N THR A 131 13.55 -11.32 54.15
CA THR A 131 12.68 -10.13 54.05
C THR A 131 11.75 -10.28 52.86
N ILE A 132 10.44 -10.28 53.12
CA ILE A 132 9.40 -10.21 52.10
C ILE A 132 9.36 -8.76 51.61
N LYS A 133 9.64 -8.53 50.33
CA LYS A 133 9.71 -7.20 49.71
C LYS A 133 8.62 -7.03 48.66
N MET A 134 8.19 -5.79 48.42
CA MET A 134 7.23 -5.48 47.35
C MET A 134 7.83 -5.84 45.97
N PRO A 135 7.24 -6.80 45.23
CA PRO A 135 7.77 -7.23 43.94
C PRO A 135 7.51 -6.19 42.84
N GLN A 136 8.38 -6.15 41.82
CA GLN A 136 8.15 -5.37 40.61
C GLN A 136 7.31 -6.18 39.63
N LEU A 137 6.00 -5.94 39.59
CA LEU A 137 5.05 -6.69 38.75
C LEU A 137 4.80 -6.04 37.38
N SER A 138 5.39 -4.87 37.11
CA SER A 138 5.41 -4.25 35.79
C SER A 138 6.59 -3.28 35.61
N ASP A 139 7.11 -3.15 34.39
CA ASP A 139 8.23 -2.27 34.03
C ASP A 139 8.00 -0.78 34.38
N THR A 140 6.72 -0.37 34.54
CA THR A 140 6.33 1.00 34.91
C THR A 140 5.95 1.17 36.38
N MET A 141 5.95 0.09 37.17
CA MET A 141 5.54 0.10 38.58
C MET A 141 6.68 0.62 39.47
N THR A 142 6.37 1.61 40.31
CA THR A 142 7.30 2.16 41.33
C THR A 142 6.83 1.93 42.76
N GLU A 143 5.53 1.68 42.95
CA GLU A 143 4.86 1.44 44.24
C GLU A 143 3.69 0.47 44.04
N GLY A 144 3.28 -0.23 45.11
CA GLY A 144 2.09 -1.08 45.16
C GLY A 144 1.34 -0.93 46.48
N VAL A 145 0.06 -1.30 46.51
CA VAL A 145 -0.81 -1.18 47.71
C VAL A 145 -1.09 -2.56 48.28
N VAL A 146 -0.96 -2.75 49.60
CA VAL A 146 -1.30 -4.03 50.26
C VAL A 146 -2.82 -4.14 50.47
N VAL A 147 -3.47 -5.11 49.83
CA VAL A 147 -4.93 -5.32 49.87
C VAL A 147 -5.34 -6.27 51.00
N SER A 148 -4.54 -7.31 51.25
CA SER A 148 -4.77 -8.28 52.33
C SER A 148 -3.49 -9.05 52.65
N TRP A 149 -3.44 -9.63 53.86
CA TRP A 149 -2.50 -10.69 54.21
C TRP A 149 -3.27 -12.02 54.29
N GLU A 150 -2.80 -13.03 53.58
CA GLU A 150 -3.44 -14.36 53.50
C GLU A 150 -2.90 -15.34 54.56
N LYS A 151 -1.90 -14.91 55.35
CA LYS A 151 -1.21 -15.68 56.40
C LYS A 151 -1.00 -14.79 57.63
N ASN A 152 -1.05 -15.37 58.82
CA ASN A 152 -0.89 -14.66 60.10
C ASN A 152 0.54 -14.75 60.62
N VAL A 153 0.94 -13.83 61.51
CA VAL A 153 2.22 -13.92 62.22
C VAL A 153 2.27 -15.22 63.04
N GLY A 154 3.33 -16.01 62.84
CA GLY A 154 3.52 -17.34 63.42
C GLY A 154 3.07 -18.49 62.52
N ASP A 155 2.39 -18.23 61.40
CA ASP A 155 2.04 -19.29 60.44
C ASP A 155 3.29 -19.77 59.68
N LYS A 156 3.36 -21.09 59.43
CA LYS A 156 4.39 -21.69 58.58
C LYS A 156 4.08 -21.34 57.11
N ILE A 157 5.07 -20.79 56.42
CA ILE A 157 5.06 -20.52 54.98
C ILE A 157 5.83 -21.64 54.28
N GLU A 158 5.23 -22.26 53.28
CA GLU A 158 5.87 -23.25 52.40
C GLU A 158 6.21 -22.63 51.04
N ARG A 159 7.11 -23.27 50.28
CA ARG A 159 7.59 -22.71 49.01
C ARG A 159 6.46 -22.53 48.00
N GLY A 160 6.17 -21.28 47.63
CA GLY A 160 5.09 -20.92 46.69
C GLY A 160 3.76 -20.57 47.37
N ASP A 161 3.71 -20.50 48.70
CA ASP A 161 2.56 -19.94 49.42
C ASP A 161 2.35 -18.46 49.07
N VAL A 162 1.10 -18.09 48.79
CA VAL A 162 0.66 -16.68 48.79
C VAL A 162 0.64 -16.18 50.23
N VAL A 163 1.30 -15.04 50.48
CA VAL A 163 1.34 -14.40 51.81
C VAL A 163 0.51 -13.12 51.89
N ALA A 164 0.34 -12.41 50.78
CA ALA A 164 -0.40 -11.16 50.72
C ALA A 164 -0.95 -10.91 49.30
N THR A 165 -2.04 -10.15 49.19
CA THR A 165 -2.58 -9.66 47.91
C THR A 165 -2.20 -8.19 47.75
N VAL A 166 -1.76 -7.77 46.56
CA VAL A 166 -1.36 -6.38 46.26
C VAL A 166 -2.08 -5.80 45.03
N GLU A 167 -2.44 -4.52 45.10
CA GLU A 167 -3.00 -3.75 43.98
C GLU A 167 -1.90 -2.87 43.34
N THR A 168 -1.87 -2.88 42.00
CA THR A 168 -0.91 -2.15 41.17
C THR A 168 -1.62 -1.16 40.24
N ASP A 169 -0.87 -0.44 39.40
CA ASP A 169 -1.43 0.44 38.37
C ASP A 169 -2.16 -0.30 37.23
N LYS A 170 -2.13 -1.64 37.19
CA LYS A 170 -2.69 -2.45 36.09
C LYS A 170 -3.53 -3.66 36.54
N ALA A 171 -3.26 -4.24 37.70
CA ALA A 171 -3.97 -5.42 38.21
C ALA A 171 -3.89 -5.55 39.75
N VAL A 172 -4.78 -6.37 40.30
CA VAL A 172 -4.62 -6.97 41.65
C VAL A 172 -3.96 -8.33 41.46
N MET A 173 -2.92 -8.62 42.23
CA MET A 173 -2.07 -9.81 42.08
C MET A 173 -1.60 -10.35 43.44
N ASP A 174 -1.35 -11.65 43.49
CA ASP A 174 -0.95 -12.35 44.69
C ASP A 174 0.59 -12.33 44.86
N VAL A 175 1.07 -12.15 46.08
CA VAL A 175 2.49 -12.17 46.44
C VAL A 175 2.85 -13.55 46.97
N GLU A 176 3.45 -14.37 46.11
CA GLU A 176 4.01 -15.68 46.46
C GLU A 176 5.40 -15.58 47.08
N VAL A 177 5.69 -16.42 48.08
CA VAL A 177 7.02 -16.48 48.72
C VAL A 177 7.68 -17.84 48.47
N PHE A 178 8.79 -17.82 47.73
CA PHE A 178 9.55 -19.01 47.35
C PHE A 178 10.57 -19.49 48.41
N ARG A 179 10.33 -19.18 49.70
CA ARG A 179 11.20 -19.59 50.82
C ARG A 179 10.37 -20.07 52.00
N GLU A 180 10.83 -21.14 52.62
CA GLU A 180 10.21 -21.68 53.82
C GLU A 180 10.63 -20.90 55.08
N GLY A 181 9.71 -20.78 56.03
CA GLY A 181 9.94 -20.13 57.32
C GLY A 181 8.64 -19.86 58.05
N TYR A 182 8.71 -19.18 59.19
CA TYR A 182 7.54 -18.71 59.92
C TYR A 182 7.34 -17.21 59.68
N LEU A 183 6.13 -16.78 59.33
CA LEU A 183 5.85 -15.37 59.07
C LEU A 183 6.04 -14.57 60.37
N SER A 184 6.97 -13.61 60.35
CA SER A 184 7.25 -12.71 61.47
C SER A 184 6.88 -11.30 61.09
N GLY A 185 6.29 -10.59 62.06
CA GLY A 185 6.23 -9.15 62.01
C GLY A 185 7.61 -8.51 62.23
N PRO A 186 7.70 -7.18 62.07
CA PRO A 186 6.58 -6.29 61.80
C PRO A 186 6.03 -6.42 60.36
N LEU A 187 4.70 -6.47 60.21
CA LEU A 187 4.01 -6.56 58.90
C LEU A 187 3.48 -5.20 58.45
N ALA A 188 3.44 -4.98 57.14
CA ALA A 188 2.84 -3.81 56.53
C ALA A 188 1.32 -3.73 56.78
N PRO A 189 0.77 -2.57 57.18
CA PRO A 189 -0.67 -2.39 57.27
C PRO A 189 -1.39 -2.62 55.93
N VAL A 190 -2.61 -3.16 55.99
CA VAL A 190 -3.52 -3.15 54.84
C VAL A 190 -3.82 -1.69 54.44
N ASP A 191 -4.05 -1.45 53.15
CA ASP A 191 -4.14 -0.15 52.48
C ASP A 191 -2.84 0.70 52.48
N SER A 192 -1.70 0.14 52.94
CA SER A 192 -0.42 0.86 52.86
C SER A 192 0.21 0.82 51.47
N VAL A 193 0.77 1.95 51.04
CA VAL A 193 1.53 2.10 49.79
C VAL A 193 2.99 1.82 50.07
N ILE A 194 3.58 0.86 49.35
CA ILE A 194 4.96 0.41 49.56
C ILE A 194 5.75 0.53 48.25
N PRO A 195 6.90 1.23 48.24
CA PRO A 195 7.78 1.27 47.08
C PRO A 195 8.28 -0.11 46.67
N VAL A 196 8.43 -0.34 45.37
CA VAL A 196 9.03 -1.57 44.84
C VAL A 196 10.40 -1.82 45.48
N GLY A 197 10.62 -3.02 46.01
CA GLY A 197 11.83 -3.42 46.72
C GLY A 197 11.91 -3.06 48.22
N ALA A 198 10.95 -2.30 48.76
CA ALA A 198 10.86 -2.06 50.21
C ALA A 198 10.22 -3.24 50.96
N ALA A 199 10.52 -3.36 52.26
CA ALA A 199 10.06 -4.47 53.10
C ALA A 199 8.56 -4.38 53.41
N MET A 200 7.87 -5.53 53.32
CA MET A 200 6.47 -5.73 53.66
C MET A 200 6.30 -6.59 54.92
N GLY A 201 7.24 -7.50 55.18
CA GLY A 201 7.23 -8.44 56.31
C GLY A 201 8.48 -9.31 56.32
N TYR A 202 8.58 -10.24 57.27
CA TYR A 202 9.79 -11.05 57.48
C TYR A 202 9.47 -12.53 57.66
N LEU A 203 10.45 -13.40 57.43
CA LEU A 203 10.43 -14.79 57.88
C LEU A 203 11.51 -15.01 58.96
N VAL A 204 11.27 -15.97 59.85
CA VAL A 204 12.23 -16.48 60.85
C VAL A 204 12.35 -18.01 60.77
N ALA A 205 13.43 -18.57 61.33
CA ALA A 205 13.73 -19.99 61.26
C ALA A 205 12.82 -20.85 62.15
N GLU A 206 12.61 -20.40 63.39
CA GLU A 206 11.85 -21.16 64.40
C GLU A 206 10.57 -20.40 64.83
N PRO A 207 9.47 -21.10 65.14
CA PRO A 207 8.21 -20.44 65.54
C PRO A 207 8.34 -19.66 66.86
N GLY A 208 9.33 -19.99 67.70
CA GLY A 208 9.66 -19.24 68.92
C GLY A 208 10.36 -17.90 68.67
N GLN A 209 10.76 -17.59 67.44
CA GLN A 209 11.40 -16.33 67.03
C GLN A 209 10.42 -15.38 66.34
N ALA A 210 9.17 -15.79 66.07
CA ALA A 210 8.19 -14.96 65.38
C ALA A 210 7.72 -13.83 66.30
N VAL A 211 8.06 -12.59 65.96
CA VAL A 211 7.67 -11.39 66.72
C VAL A 211 6.41 -10.81 66.10
N SER A 212 5.38 -10.56 66.90
CA SER A 212 4.20 -9.81 66.45
C SER A 212 4.45 -8.30 66.52
N GLY A 213 4.12 -7.62 65.43
CA GLY A 213 4.24 -6.17 65.29
C GLY A 213 3.68 -5.71 63.96
N GLU A 214 3.43 -4.42 63.84
CA GLU A 214 3.11 -3.73 62.59
C GLU A 214 4.32 -2.88 62.22
N LEU A 215 4.63 -2.75 60.92
CA LEU A 215 5.63 -1.79 60.46
C LEU A 215 5.05 -0.40 60.74
N GLU A 216 5.83 0.47 61.39
CA GLU A 216 5.46 1.88 61.46
C GLU A 216 5.33 2.40 60.02
N ALA A 217 4.09 2.63 59.60
CA ALA A 217 3.81 3.27 58.31
C ALA A 217 4.58 4.60 58.28
N ALA A 218 5.26 4.89 57.16
CA ALA A 218 6.09 6.08 57.02
C ALA A 218 5.24 7.37 57.15
N ALA A 219 5.08 7.86 58.39
CA ALA A 219 4.07 8.84 58.74
C ALA A 219 4.67 10.15 59.24
N LYS A 220 4.46 11.20 58.43
CA LYS A 220 4.33 12.62 58.81
C LYS A 220 5.33 13.18 59.83
N VAL A 221 6.27 14.00 59.34
CA VAL A 221 7.00 14.99 60.15
C VAL A 221 6.00 15.92 60.86
N ALA A 222 6.07 15.96 62.19
CA ALA A 222 5.13 16.70 63.03
C ALA A 222 5.51 18.19 63.24
N ALA A 223 4.52 19.01 63.60
CA ALA A 223 4.66 20.43 63.91
C ALA A 223 4.60 20.71 65.43
N PRO A 224 5.13 21.86 65.93
CA PRO A 224 4.88 22.36 67.28
C PRO A 224 3.80 23.48 67.33
N ALA A 225 3.01 23.50 68.41
CA ALA A 225 2.07 24.57 68.78
C ALA A 225 2.65 25.39 69.98
N ALA A 226 2.08 26.50 70.52
CA ALA A 226 0.79 27.16 70.33
C ALA A 226 0.82 28.66 70.77
N GLY A 227 0.02 29.52 70.09
CA GLY A 227 -0.90 30.58 70.62
C GLY A 227 -0.39 31.80 71.44
N PRO A 228 -1.22 32.85 71.68
CA PRO A 228 -2.62 33.06 71.24
C PRO A 228 -3.01 34.49 70.70
N ALA A 229 -4.28 34.62 70.27
CA ALA A 229 -5.21 35.78 70.44
C ALA A 229 -5.57 36.77 69.28
N ALA A 230 -6.91 36.89 69.09
CA ALA A 230 -7.74 38.11 68.82
C ALA A 230 -7.96 38.71 67.40
N ALA A 231 -9.05 38.25 66.76
CA ALA A 231 -10.26 38.98 66.31
C ALA A 231 -10.27 40.35 65.55
N GLU A 232 -11.16 40.35 64.52
CA GLU A 232 -12.03 41.43 63.97
C GLU A 232 -11.55 42.56 63.02
N SER A 233 -12.24 42.60 61.86
CA SER A 233 -12.83 43.77 61.17
C SER A 233 -12.36 44.08 59.72
N ALA A 234 -13.18 44.87 59.02
CA ALA A 234 -13.40 44.81 57.56
C ALA A 234 -12.64 45.84 56.69
N ALA A 235 -12.73 45.63 55.36
CA ALA A 235 -12.03 46.32 54.27
C ALA A 235 -12.72 47.64 53.80
N PRO A 236 -12.35 48.30 52.66
CA PRO A 236 -11.09 48.44 51.88
C PRO A 236 -10.80 49.97 51.61
N PRO A 237 -10.19 50.50 50.49
CA PRO A 237 -9.29 49.97 49.44
C PRO A 237 -8.03 50.85 49.10
N THR A 238 -7.30 50.44 48.04
CA THR A 238 -6.52 51.22 47.02
C THR A 238 -5.01 51.54 47.19
N THR A 239 -4.20 50.73 46.49
CA THR A 239 -3.02 51.05 45.64
C THR A 239 -1.95 52.09 46.06
N ALA A 240 -0.73 51.59 46.32
CA ALA A 240 0.55 52.19 45.89
C ALA A 240 1.64 51.09 45.76
N LEU A 241 2.75 51.35 45.06
CA LEU A 241 3.76 50.37 44.63
C LEU A 241 5.08 50.38 45.43
N SER A 242 5.81 49.26 45.35
CA SER A 242 7.24 49.01 45.72
C SER A 242 7.56 48.69 47.19
N PRO A 243 8.70 47.99 47.51
CA PRO A 243 9.76 47.43 46.64
C PRO A 243 10.11 45.93 46.90
N ALA A 244 11.11 45.41 46.19
CA ALA A 244 11.73 44.07 46.33
C ALA A 244 12.78 44.02 47.48
N ALA A 245 13.53 42.95 47.82
CA ALA A 245 13.76 41.59 47.30
C ALA A 245 14.46 40.69 48.36
N ALA A 246 14.37 39.34 48.28
CA ALA A 246 15.43 38.39 48.65
C ALA A 246 15.01 36.94 48.26
N GLY A 247 15.88 36.04 47.76
CA GLY A 247 17.26 36.24 47.34
C GLY A 247 17.83 35.02 46.59
N VAL A 248 18.67 35.28 45.59
CA VAL A 248 19.49 34.27 44.88
C VAL A 248 20.96 34.69 45.03
N ARG A 249 21.84 33.77 45.43
CA ARG A 249 23.28 34.09 45.58
C ARG A 249 23.91 34.25 44.18
N PRO A 250 24.61 35.35 43.88
CA PRO A 250 25.24 35.54 42.57
C PRO A 250 26.32 34.48 42.27
N ALA A 251 26.41 34.04 41.02
CA ALA A 251 27.37 33.05 40.56
C ALA A 251 28.82 33.46 40.90
N PRO A 252 29.75 32.53 41.14
CA PRO A 252 31.16 32.86 41.38
C PRO A 252 31.75 33.73 40.26
N ARG A 253 32.84 34.45 40.56
CA ARG A 253 33.53 35.23 39.52
C ARG A 253 34.21 34.26 38.54
N PRO A 254 34.20 34.54 37.23
CA PRO A 254 34.90 33.73 36.25
C PRO A 254 36.42 33.88 36.38
N ASP A 255 37.14 32.82 36.03
CA ASP A 255 38.61 32.74 36.12
C ASP A 255 39.26 33.60 35.04
N ASN A 256 40.22 34.44 35.45
CA ASN A 256 40.93 35.40 34.59
C ASN A 256 40.04 36.35 33.76
N LYS A 257 38.75 36.50 34.11
CA LYS A 257 37.79 37.40 33.48
C LYS A 257 37.05 38.22 34.53
N GLN A 258 36.56 39.39 34.16
CA GLN A 258 35.67 40.18 35.01
C GLN A 258 34.22 40.01 34.55
N ALA A 259 33.27 40.00 35.49
CA ALA A 259 31.85 39.95 35.19
C ALA A 259 31.09 40.93 36.09
N THR A 260 30.15 41.68 35.49
CA THR A 260 29.35 42.67 36.22
C THR A 260 28.45 42.00 37.29
N PRO A 261 28.09 42.70 38.38
CA PRO A 261 27.23 42.14 39.42
C PRO A 261 25.87 41.64 38.89
N LEU A 262 25.29 42.35 37.91
CA LEU A 262 24.04 41.97 37.27
C LEU A 262 24.20 40.71 36.40
N ALA A 263 25.28 40.60 35.62
CA ALA A 263 25.59 39.39 34.86
C ALA A 263 25.78 38.16 35.77
N ARG A 264 26.46 38.32 36.91
CA ARG A 264 26.65 37.24 37.89
C ARG A 264 25.35 36.79 38.56
N ARG A 265 24.39 37.70 38.72
CA ARG A 265 23.06 37.36 39.25
C ARG A 265 22.24 36.59 38.22
N LEU A 266 22.14 37.12 37.00
CA LEU A 266 21.48 36.46 35.86
C LEU A 266 22.08 35.09 35.55
N ALA A 267 23.40 34.93 35.69
CA ALA A 267 24.07 33.65 35.47
C ALA A 267 23.74 32.60 36.53
N ALA A 268 23.49 33.01 37.78
CA ALA A 268 22.97 32.10 38.81
C ALA A 268 21.50 31.74 38.56
N GLU A 269 20.68 32.74 38.18
CA GLU A 269 19.25 32.56 37.90
C GLU A 269 19.01 31.69 36.65
N ARG A 270 19.90 31.74 35.64
CA ARG A 270 19.82 30.98 34.38
C ARG A 270 20.81 29.80 34.27
N GLN A 271 21.54 29.49 35.34
CA GLN A 271 22.56 28.42 35.39
C GLN A 271 23.66 28.48 34.30
N VAL A 272 23.99 29.69 33.81
CA VAL A 272 25.00 29.88 32.75
C VAL A 272 26.41 29.94 33.33
N ASN A 273 27.33 29.14 32.79
CA ASN A 273 28.73 29.17 33.19
C ASN A 273 29.44 30.43 32.62
N LEU A 274 29.86 31.35 33.49
CA LEU A 274 30.54 32.59 33.08
C LEU A 274 31.93 32.36 32.44
N ASN A 275 32.58 31.21 32.69
CA ASN A 275 33.91 30.93 32.13
C ASN A 275 33.87 30.69 30.60
N THR A 276 32.76 30.18 30.06
CA THR A 276 32.60 29.91 28.62
C THR A 276 32.24 31.16 27.82
N LEU A 277 31.80 32.24 28.48
CA LEU A 277 31.39 33.48 27.81
C LEU A 277 32.57 34.38 27.44
N LYS A 278 32.40 35.15 26.36
CA LYS A 278 33.31 36.22 25.94
C LYS A 278 32.64 37.56 26.23
N GLY A 279 33.20 38.34 27.14
CA GLY A 279 32.59 39.59 27.59
C GLY A 279 32.63 40.68 26.52
N SER A 280 31.49 41.32 26.27
CA SER A 280 31.36 42.44 25.31
C SER A 280 31.61 43.82 25.93
N GLY A 281 31.77 43.90 27.26
CA GLY A 281 32.01 45.16 27.97
C GLY A 281 33.45 45.69 27.86
N PRO A 282 33.70 46.94 28.28
CA PRO A 282 35.02 47.56 28.25
C PRO A 282 36.07 46.71 28.99
N GLY A 283 37.20 46.41 28.34
CA GLY A 283 38.23 45.53 28.90
C GLY A 283 37.89 44.04 28.89
N GLY A 284 36.87 43.60 28.14
CA GLY A 284 36.46 42.18 28.05
C GLY A 284 35.57 41.72 29.21
N VAL A 285 34.96 42.66 29.95
CA VAL A 285 34.06 42.38 31.07
C VAL A 285 32.75 41.76 30.57
N ILE A 286 32.30 40.67 31.20
CA ILE A 286 31.02 40.03 30.90
C ILE A 286 29.87 40.86 31.47
N VAL A 287 28.98 41.32 30.59
CA VAL A 287 27.80 42.14 30.90
C VAL A 287 26.51 41.33 30.85
N ALA A 288 25.41 41.89 31.34
CA ALA A 288 24.13 41.19 31.43
C ALA A 288 23.62 40.68 30.06
N ALA A 289 23.88 41.41 28.98
CA ALA A 289 23.53 40.99 27.62
C ALA A 289 24.22 39.69 27.19
N ASP A 290 25.49 39.49 27.55
CA ASP A 290 26.26 38.29 27.21
C ASP A 290 25.66 37.03 27.87
N VAL A 291 25.10 37.18 29.08
CA VAL A 291 24.45 36.10 29.83
C VAL A 291 23.01 35.85 29.33
N LEU A 292 22.33 36.89 28.87
CA LEU A 292 20.97 36.77 28.30
C LEU A 292 20.97 36.12 26.91
N GLY A 293 22.03 36.33 26.12
CA GLY A 293 22.22 35.73 24.80
C GLY A 293 22.88 34.34 24.80
N ALA A 294 23.30 33.84 25.96
CA ALA A 294 23.90 32.51 26.10
C ALA A 294 22.84 31.43 26.32
N GLN A 295 22.98 30.29 25.63
CA GLN A 295 22.26 29.08 26.01
C GLN A 295 22.92 28.43 27.25
N PRO A 296 22.16 27.82 28.16
CA PRO A 296 22.72 27.11 29.30
C PRO A 296 23.56 25.93 28.81
N VAL A 297 24.81 25.86 29.25
CA VAL A 297 25.73 24.76 28.92
C VAL A 297 25.65 23.71 30.01
N GLU A 298 25.45 22.46 29.60
CA GLU A 298 25.40 21.29 30.48
C GLU A 298 26.64 21.18 31.37
N ARG A 299 26.45 20.68 32.61
CA ARG A 299 27.58 20.26 33.44
C ARG A 299 27.94 18.82 33.06
N PRO A 300 29.22 18.51 32.76
CA PRO A 300 29.62 17.12 32.58
C PRO A 300 29.51 16.38 33.93
N GLY A 301 28.80 15.26 33.96
CA GLY A 301 28.79 14.32 35.08
C GLY A 301 27.48 14.12 35.85
N GLN A 302 26.34 14.67 35.43
CA GLN A 302 25.03 14.23 35.93
C GLN A 302 24.26 13.49 34.84
N VAL A 303 23.92 12.23 35.09
CA VAL A 303 22.93 11.48 34.32
C VAL A 303 21.57 12.09 34.66
N VAL A 304 21.00 12.85 33.73
CA VAL A 304 19.65 13.40 33.85
C VAL A 304 18.68 12.39 33.27
N ALA A 305 17.85 11.79 34.12
CA ALA A 305 16.69 11.01 33.67
C ALA A 305 15.83 11.88 32.74
N PRO A 306 15.25 11.33 31.66
CA PRO A 306 14.65 12.13 30.59
C PRO A 306 13.61 13.09 31.15
N VAL A 307 13.90 14.40 31.06
CA VAL A 307 12.97 15.45 31.48
C VAL A 307 11.73 15.35 30.59
N PRO A 308 10.53 15.13 31.14
CA PRO A 308 9.32 15.14 30.35
C PRO A 308 9.16 16.52 29.70
N ALA A 309 9.13 16.56 28.37
CA ALA A 309 8.68 17.76 27.68
C ALA A 309 7.23 18.01 28.13
N HIS A 310 6.98 19.16 28.77
CA HIS A 310 5.76 19.54 29.50
C HIS A 310 5.69 19.07 30.98
N VAL A 311 6.57 19.62 31.82
CA VAL A 311 6.21 19.81 33.25
C VAL A 311 5.15 20.92 33.31
N MET A 312 3.87 20.55 33.34
CA MET A 312 2.81 21.49 33.68
C MET A 312 2.96 21.85 35.16
N SER A 313 3.12 23.15 35.46
CA SER A 313 3.18 23.63 36.83
C SER A 313 1.90 23.28 37.58
N GLU A 314 2.00 22.63 38.74
CA GLU A 314 0.86 22.30 39.58
C GLU A 314 0.01 23.54 39.88
N VAL A 315 -1.22 23.56 39.34
CA VAL A 315 -2.21 24.58 39.64
C VAL A 315 -2.97 24.13 40.87
N GLN A 316 -2.88 24.89 41.97
CA GLN A 316 -3.73 24.60 43.14
C GLN A 316 -5.20 24.94 42.82
N VAL A 317 -6.03 23.91 42.76
CA VAL A 317 -7.48 24.02 42.53
C VAL A 317 -8.21 23.91 43.88
N PRO A 318 -9.07 24.87 44.26
CA PRO A 318 -9.83 24.78 45.51
C PRO A 318 -10.88 23.65 45.48
N GLY A 319 -10.84 22.75 46.47
CA GLY A 319 -11.85 21.71 46.67
C GLY A 319 -11.32 20.53 47.50
N GLU A 320 -12.22 19.68 48.00
CA GLU A 320 -11.87 18.37 48.54
C GLU A 320 -11.83 17.36 47.38
N GLY A 321 -10.63 16.84 47.07
CA GLY A 321 -10.41 15.87 46.00
C GLY A 321 -10.22 14.45 46.52
N ARG A 322 -10.48 13.45 45.67
CA ARG A 322 -10.05 12.05 45.87
C ARG A 322 -8.83 11.73 45.02
N PRO A 323 -8.03 10.70 45.37
CA PRO A 323 -7.04 10.13 44.47
C PRO A 323 -7.68 9.67 43.14
N MET A 324 -6.92 9.78 42.05
CA MET A 324 -7.25 9.12 40.78
C MET A 324 -7.06 7.61 40.92
N SER A 325 -8.02 6.85 40.42
CA SER A 325 -7.88 5.41 40.20
C SER A 325 -6.78 5.12 39.16
N ALA A 326 -6.28 3.88 39.14
CA ALA A 326 -5.25 3.45 38.20
C ALA A 326 -5.61 3.74 36.72
N MET A 327 -6.86 3.47 36.33
CA MET A 327 -7.37 3.76 34.99
C MET A 327 -7.41 5.27 34.68
N GLU A 328 -7.77 6.12 35.66
CA GLU A 328 -7.76 7.58 35.48
C GLU A 328 -6.34 8.13 35.33
N LYS A 329 -5.37 7.61 36.10
CA LYS A 329 -3.93 7.91 35.93
C LYS A 329 -3.44 7.52 34.52
N ALA A 330 -3.78 6.32 34.06
CA ALA A 330 -3.38 5.83 32.72
C ALA A 330 -3.98 6.69 31.58
N VAL A 331 -5.26 7.07 31.69
CA VAL A 331 -5.90 7.99 30.72
C VAL A 331 -5.23 9.36 30.75
N ALA A 332 -4.94 9.91 31.93
CA ALA A 332 -4.26 11.20 32.05
C ALA A 332 -2.86 11.20 31.41
N HIS A 333 -2.06 10.16 31.65
CA HIS A 333 -0.74 10.00 31.03
C HIS A 333 -0.84 9.86 29.50
N SER A 334 -1.75 9.02 29.01
CA SER A 334 -1.96 8.80 27.56
C SER A 334 -2.38 10.09 26.84
N MET A 335 -3.36 10.82 27.39
CA MET A 335 -3.81 12.09 26.81
C MET A 335 -2.74 13.19 26.89
N THR A 336 -1.91 13.19 27.94
CA THR A 336 -0.74 14.09 28.03
C THR A 336 0.28 13.77 26.95
N ALA A 337 0.56 12.49 26.68
CA ALA A 337 1.48 12.07 25.62
C ALA A 337 0.96 12.45 24.22
N SER A 338 -0.34 12.38 23.95
CA SER A 338 -0.96 12.85 22.71
C SER A 338 -0.75 14.35 22.42
N LEU A 339 -0.53 15.19 23.44
CA LEU A 339 -0.22 16.63 23.23
C LEU A 339 1.13 16.85 22.53
N THR A 340 2.00 15.84 22.49
CA THR A 340 3.28 15.88 21.75
C THR A 340 3.12 15.65 20.23
N MET A 341 1.89 15.38 19.77
CA MET A 341 1.59 15.16 18.35
C MET A 341 1.07 16.47 17.71
N PRO A 342 1.79 17.05 16.73
CA PRO A 342 1.32 18.22 16.00
C PRO A 342 0.20 17.81 15.05
N THR A 343 -1.04 17.85 15.54
CA THR A 343 -2.19 17.30 14.84
C THR A 343 -2.96 18.33 14.02
N PHE A 344 -3.46 17.91 12.86
CA PHE A 344 -4.42 18.65 12.05
C PHE A 344 -5.66 17.79 11.76
N ARG A 345 -6.72 18.42 11.24
CA ARG A 345 -8.02 17.78 10.99
C ARG A 345 -8.44 17.96 9.54
N THR A 346 -9.02 16.92 8.94
CA THR A 346 -9.66 16.99 7.61
C THR A 346 -10.98 16.23 7.66
N MET A 347 -12.01 16.67 6.93
CA MET A 347 -13.34 16.08 6.94
C MET A 347 -13.86 15.84 5.52
N VAL A 348 -14.55 14.71 5.31
CA VAL A 348 -15.44 14.48 4.17
C VAL A 348 -16.81 14.00 4.66
N HIS A 349 -17.84 14.07 3.82
CA HIS A 349 -19.13 13.42 4.07
C HIS A 349 -19.32 12.23 3.13
N ALA A 350 -19.75 11.09 3.67
CA ALA A 350 -20.05 9.86 2.91
C ALA A 350 -21.52 9.44 3.10
N ARG A 351 -22.10 8.75 2.12
CA ARG A 351 -23.46 8.20 2.14
C ARG A 351 -23.44 6.70 2.49
N PRO A 352 -23.72 6.31 3.75
CA PRO A 352 -23.51 4.94 4.22
C PRO A 352 -24.66 3.98 3.88
N GLU A 353 -25.72 4.40 3.20
CA GLU A 353 -26.95 3.62 3.01
C GLU A 353 -26.67 2.30 2.27
N ALA A 354 -25.80 2.35 1.24
CA ALA A 354 -25.35 1.17 0.52
C ALA A 354 -24.57 0.22 1.44
N LEU A 355 -23.58 0.73 2.18
CA LEU A 355 -22.78 -0.04 3.14
C LEU A 355 -23.64 -0.69 4.23
N ILE A 356 -24.59 0.05 4.80
CA ILE A 356 -25.52 -0.44 5.83
C ILE A 356 -26.38 -1.57 5.27
N LYS A 357 -26.88 -1.45 4.03
CA LYS A 357 -27.65 -2.49 3.35
C LYS A 357 -26.80 -3.74 3.10
N ALA A 358 -25.57 -3.57 2.61
CA ALA A 358 -24.65 -4.68 2.34
C ALA A 358 -24.20 -5.40 3.62
N ALA A 359 -23.83 -4.65 4.67
CA ALA A 359 -23.46 -5.16 5.98
C ALA A 359 -24.61 -5.96 6.62
N LYS A 360 -25.84 -5.42 6.61
CA LYS A 360 -27.02 -6.14 7.09
C LYS A 360 -27.30 -7.42 6.30
N LYS A 361 -27.15 -7.41 4.96
CA LYS A 361 -27.32 -8.61 4.13
C LYS A 361 -26.32 -9.72 4.50
N LYS A 362 -25.09 -9.35 4.88
CA LYS A 362 -24.04 -10.27 5.34
C LYS A 362 -24.08 -10.61 6.84
N GLY A 363 -25.01 -10.03 7.62
CA GLY A 363 -25.09 -10.25 9.06
C GLY A 363 -23.94 -9.64 9.88
N VAL A 364 -23.22 -8.65 9.33
CA VAL A 364 -22.06 -8.03 9.99
C VAL A 364 -22.36 -6.63 10.55
N SER A 365 -21.58 -6.23 11.56
CA SER A 365 -21.61 -4.89 12.12
C SER A 365 -21.18 -3.82 11.11
N VAL A 366 -21.94 -2.73 11.03
CA VAL A 366 -21.59 -1.57 10.19
C VAL A 366 -20.23 -0.98 10.59
N THR A 367 -19.89 -0.98 11.88
CA THR A 367 -18.58 -0.51 12.36
C THR A 367 -17.44 -1.39 11.85
N VAL A 368 -17.63 -2.71 11.78
CA VAL A 368 -16.64 -3.65 11.22
C VAL A 368 -16.53 -3.45 9.69
N ALA A 369 -17.64 -3.19 9.02
CA ALA A 369 -17.62 -2.86 7.59
C ALA A 369 -16.89 -1.53 7.30
N ILE A 370 -17.04 -0.51 8.15
CA ILE A 370 -16.24 0.73 8.03
C ILE A 370 -14.76 0.46 8.36
N ALA A 371 -14.44 -0.39 9.34
CA ALA A 371 -13.07 -0.78 9.63
C ALA A 371 -12.40 -1.48 8.42
N LYS A 372 -13.07 -2.47 7.81
CA LYS A 372 -12.58 -3.12 6.58
C LYS A 372 -12.48 -2.12 5.41
N ALA A 373 -13.43 -1.20 5.25
CA ALA A 373 -13.32 -0.11 4.26
C ALA A 373 -12.10 0.81 4.52
N CYS A 374 -11.76 1.09 5.78
CA CYS A 374 -10.52 1.79 6.14
C CYS A 374 -9.29 0.97 5.74
N ALA A 375 -9.28 -0.34 5.96
CA ALA A 375 -8.17 -1.20 5.57
C ALA A 375 -7.97 -1.28 4.05
N GLU A 376 -9.06 -1.39 3.26
CA GLU A 376 -8.97 -1.32 1.79
C GLU A 376 -8.49 0.06 1.31
N ALA A 377 -8.92 1.16 1.94
CA ALA A 377 -8.43 2.50 1.63
C ALA A 377 -6.96 2.73 2.06
N ILE A 378 -6.51 2.09 3.16
CA ILE A 378 -5.12 2.10 3.61
C ILE A 378 -4.22 1.32 2.62
N ARG A 379 -4.70 0.22 2.03
CA ARG A 379 -3.96 -0.48 0.96
C ARG A 379 -3.70 0.41 -0.25
N GLU A 380 -4.61 1.33 -0.56
CA GLU A 380 -4.46 2.31 -1.65
C GLU A 380 -3.54 3.48 -1.23
N TYR A 381 -3.57 3.90 0.06
CA TYR A 381 -2.77 5.02 0.60
C TYR A 381 -1.98 4.64 1.88
N PRO A 382 -0.94 3.78 1.77
CA PRO A 382 -0.26 3.19 2.93
C PRO A 382 0.46 4.20 3.84
N ARG A 383 0.74 5.43 3.38
CA ARG A 383 1.34 6.49 4.21
C ARG A 383 0.53 6.81 5.46
N ILE A 384 -0.80 6.70 5.43
CA ILE A 384 -1.64 6.97 6.61
C ILE A 384 -1.54 5.87 7.69
N ASN A 385 -0.89 4.75 7.37
CA ASN A 385 -0.63 3.64 8.29
C ASN A 385 0.80 3.65 8.85
N MET A 386 1.65 4.61 8.47
CA MET A 386 2.98 4.80 9.05
C MET A 386 2.90 5.27 10.51
N ALA A 387 4.03 5.35 11.21
CA ALA A 387 4.13 5.95 12.53
C ALA A 387 5.38 6.82 12.66
N TYR A 388 5.28 7.94 13.38
CA TYR A 388 6.45 8.72 13.79
C TYR A 388 7.07 8.13 15.06
N GLN A 389 8.37 7.83 15.01
CA GLN A 389 9.18 7.47 16.17
C GLN A 389 9.95 8.72 16.66
N PRO A 390 10.02 9.01 17.98
CA PRO A 390 10.74 10.17 18.55
C PRO A 390 12.28 10.19 18.41
N VAL A 391 12.81 9.65 17.32
CA VAL A 391 14.23 9.63 16.92
C VAL A 391 14.38 10.08 15.45
N ASP A 392 13.54 11.04 15.04
CA ASP A 392 13.43 11.57 13.67
C ASP A 392 13.25 10.50 12.58
N LYS A 393 12.49 9.44 12.90
CA LYS A 393 12.29 8.28 12.03
C LYS A 393 10.80 8.03 11.77
N LEU A 394 10.45 7.81 10.51
CA LEU A 394 9.15 7.24 10.12
C LEU A 394 9.28 5.71 10.04
N VAL A 395 8.28 5.01 10.54
CA VAL A 395 8.17 3.55 10.52
C VAL A 395 7.04 3.15 9.57
N GLU A 396 7.38 2.43 8.52
CA GLU A 396 6.42 1.84 7.58
C GLU A 396 5.86 0.53 8.13
N ARG A 397 4.57 0.25 7.88
CA ARG A 397 3.87 -0.92 8.41
C ARG A 397 2.97 -1.53 7.32
N SER A 398 3.16 -2.82 7.05
CA SER A 398 2.43 -3.58 6.04
C SER A 398 1.11 -4.17 6.56
N ASN A 399 1.00 -4.45 7.86
CA ASN A 399 -0.22 -4.86 8.53
C ASN A 399 -1.14 -3.65 8.80
N VAL A 400 -2.45 -3.87 8.74
CA VAL A 400 -3.47 -2.87 9.09
C VAL A 400 -4.28 -3.37 10.27
N ASP A 401 -3.89 -2.94 11.45
CA ASP A 401 -4.55 -3.27 12.71
C ASP A 401 -5.37 -2.06 13.18
N ILE A 402 -6.68 -2.25 13.35
CA ILE A 402 -7.61 -1.16 13.63
C ILE A 402 -8.07 -1.22 15.08
N GLY A 403 -7.60 -0.26 15.88
CA GLY A 403 -8.08 -0.04 17.24
C GLY A 403 -9.44 0.65 17.22
N MET A 404 -10.44 0.08 17.89
CA MET A 404 -11.79 0.66 17.97
C MET A 404 -12.28 0.77 19.41
N ALA A 405 -12.72 1.96 19.79
CA ALA A 405 -13.04 2.26 21.19
C ALA A 405 -14.39 1.65 21.65
N VAL A 406 -14.39 1.05 22.84
CA VAL A 406 -15.55 0.38 23.47
C VAL A 406 -15.67 0.82 24.93
N ALA A 407 -16.87 1.21 25.36
CA ALA A 407 -17.14 1.54 26.75
C ALA A 407 -17.15 0.26 27.63
N ALA A 408 -16.51 0.32 28.80
CA ALA A 408 -16.45 -0.79 29.75
C ALA A 408 -17.54 -0.71 30.82
N GLU A 409 -17.94 -1.88 31.34
CA GLU A 409 -18.82 -1.99 32.50
C GLU A 409 -18.09 -1.41 33.74
N GLY A 410 -18.79 -0.60 34.54
CA GLY A 410 -18.17 0.17 35.62
C GLY A 410 -17.41 1.43 35.15
N GLY A 411 -17.61 1.88 33.91
CA GLY A 411 -17.02 3.11 33.35
C GLY A 411 -15.66 2.90 32.69
N GLY A 412 -15.16 3.93 32.01
CA GLY A 412 -13.91 3.88 31.26
C GLY A 412 -14.05 3.40 29.81
N LEU A 413 -12.93 3.47 29.09
CA LEU A 413 -12.82 3.19 27.66
C LEU A 413 -11.69 2.18 27.42
N VAL A 414 -11.98 1.12 26.67
CA VAL A 414 -11.00 0.11 26.24
C VAL A 414 -10.96 0.13 24.72
N VAL A 415 -9.77 -0.05 24.12
CA VAL A 415 -9.59 -0.03 22.66
C VAL A 415 -9.13 -1.40 22.16
N PRO A 416 -10.03 -2.39 22.02
CA PRO A 416 -9.71 -3.63 21.33
C PRO A 416 -9.23 -3.36 19.89
N VAL A 417 -8.26 -4.15 19.45
CA VAL A 417 -7.61 -4.03 18.15
C VAL A 417 -8.01 -5.19 17.24
N LEU A 418 -8.67 -4.87 16.12
CA LEU A 418 -8.90 -5.82 15.03
C LEU A 418 -7.62 -6.00 14.23
N ARG A 419 -6.97 -7.16 14.40
CA ARG A 419 -5.70 -7.51 13.74
C ARG A 419 -5.88 -7.97 12.30
N HIS A 420 -4.99 -7.55 11.41
CA HIS A 420 -4.89 -7.97 10.01
C HIS A 420 -6.15 -7.70 9.17
N CYS A 421 -6.68 -6.47 9.25
CA CYS A 421 -7.88 -6.06 8.52
C CYS A 421 -7.67 -6.03 7.00
N GLU A 422 -6.43 -5.91 6.51
CA GLU A 422 -6.10 -5.89 5.08
C GLU A 422 -6.25 -7.26 4.39
N SER A 423 -6.11 -8.35 5.15
CA SER A 423 -6.06 -9.73 4.65
C SER A 423 -7.26 -10.58 5.05
N LYS A 424 -7.84 -10.37 6.24
CA LYS A 424 -9.02 -11.13 6.69
C LYS A 424 -10.31 -10.76 5.94
N THR A 425 -11.23 -11.71 5.87
CA THR A 425 -12.59 -11.52 5.38
C THR A 425 -13.43 -10.69 6.36
N LEU A 426 -14.54 -10.16 5.87
CA LEU A 426 -15.45 -9.33 6.67
C LEU A 426 -16.14 -10.14 7.77
N GLU A 427 -16.41 -11.41 7.46
CA GLU A 427 -17.07 -12.40 8.31
C GLU A 427 -16.16 -12.81 9.48
N GLU A 428 -14.88 -13.10 9.20
CA GLU A 428 -13.86 -13.36 10.24
C GLU A 428 -13.63 -12.15 11.15
N LEU A 429 -13.52 -10.95 10.57
CA LEU A 429 -13.38 -9.71 11.34
C LEU A 429 -14.61 -9.45 12.22
N ASN A 430 -15.81 -9.78 11.76
CA ASN A 430 -17.04 -9.61 12.53
C ASN A 430 -17.15 -10.64 13.67
N ALA A 431 -16.72 -11.89 13.45
CA ALA A 431 -16.64 -12.90 14.50
C ALA A 431 -15.63 -12.51 15.59
N ALA A 432 -14.41 -12.11 15.19
CA ALA A 432 -13.38 -11.62 16.10
C ALA A 432 -13.85 -10.36 16.87
N TRP A 433 -14.53 -9.43 16.20
CA TRP A 433 -15.10 -8.25 16.86
C TRP A 433 -16.14 -8.58 17.92
N GLY A 434 -17.01 -9.57 17.66
CA GLY A 434 -18.04 -10.00 18.62
C GLY A 434 -17.44 -10.50 19.94
N ASP A 435 -16.42 -11.35 19.87
CA ASP A 435 -15.69 -11.85 21.03
C ASP A 435 -14.89 -10.73 21.74
N LEU A 436 -14.09 -9.97 20.99
CA LEU A 436 -13.30 -8.85 21.53
C LEU A 436 -14.17 -7.83 22.27
N VAL A 437 -15.32 -7.43 21.73
CA VAL A 437 -16.25 -6.52 22.43
C VAL A 437 -16.82 -7.15 23.71
N GLY A 438 -17.16 -8.44 23.66
CA GLY A 438 -17.69 -9.17 24.81
C GLY A 438 -16.69 -9.25 25.98
N ARG A 439 -15.40 -9.38 25.67
CA ARG A 439 -14.30 -9.41 26.66
C ARG A 439 -13.84 -8.00 27.06
N ALA A 440 -13.80 -7.04 26.13
CA ALA A 440 -13.47 -5.64 26.40
C ALA A 440 -14.44 -4.99 27.40
N ARG A 441 -15.75 -5.20 27.25
CA ARG A 441 -16.77 -4.69 28.19
C ARG A 441 -16.54 -5.15 29.62
N LYS A 442 -16.09 -6.40 29.78
CA LYS A 442 -15.78 -7.05 31.07
C LYS A 442 -14.35 -6.82 31.55
N ARG A 443 -13.55 -6.01 30.83
CA ARG A 443 -12.12 -5.75 31.08
C ARG A 443 -11.26 -7.03 31.13
N ARG A 444 -11.48 -7.97 30.19
CA ARG A 444 -10.79 -9.28 30.08
C ARG A 444 -10.06 -9.47 28.74
N LEU A 445 -9.38 -8.43 28.27
CA LEU A 445 -8.49 -8.53 27.10
C LEU A 445 -7.06 -8.83 27.55
N ALA A 446 -6.35 -9.65 26.78
CA ALA A 446 -4.90 -9.83 26.91
C ALA A 446 -4.14 -8.58 26.39
N PRO A 447 -2.91 -8.31 26.84
CA PRO A 447 -2.14 -7.13 26.44
C PRO A 447 -2.03 -6.92 24.93
N GLU A 448 -1.88 -8.00 24.16
CA GLU A 448 -1.71 -8.00 22.71
C GLU A 448 -2.99 -7.60 21.96
N GLU A 449 -4.15 -7.61 22.63
CA GLU A 449 -5.46 -7.35 22.04
C GLU A 449 -5.90 -5.88 22.13
N TYR A 450 -5.21 -5.05 22.91
CA TYR A 450 -5.49 -3.61 23.04
C TYR A 450 -4.27 -2.69 22.88
N THR A 451 -3.07 -3.25 22.68
CA THR A 451 -1.84 -2.48 22.42
C THR A 451 -1.57 -2.30 20.93
N ASN A 452 -0.77 -1.29 20.56
CA ASN A 452 -0.20 -1.12 19.22
C ASN A 452 -1.19 -1.29 18.03
N PRO A 453 -2.33 -0.57 17.97
CA PRO A 453 -3.07 -0.42 16.71
C PRO A 453 -2.22 0.37 15.70
N THR A 454 -2.41 0.12 14.40
CA THR A 454 -1.74 0.91 13.36
C THR A 454 -2.56 2.12 12.95
N PHE A 455 -3.88 1.96 12.91
CA PHE A 455 -4.88 3.01 12.66
C PHE A 455 -5.99 2.91 13.72
N MET A 456 -6.73 3.99 13.98
CA MET A 456 -7.81 3.98 14.97
C MET A 456 -9.13 4.51 14.41
N VAL A 457 -10.24 3.95 14.90
CA VAL A 457 -11.60 4.36 14.57
C VAL A 457 -12.40 4.59 15.85
N SER A 458 -12.98 5.78 15.98
CA SER A 458 -13.96 6.13 17.01
C SER A 458 -15.31 6.38 16.34
N ASN A 459 -16.37 5.74 16.84
CA ASN A 459 -17.71 5.86 16.28
C ASN A 459 -18.69 6.36 17.36
N MET A 460 -19.09 7.63 17.24
CA MET A 460 -20.15 8.22 18.07
C MET A 460 -21.43 8.49 17.27
N GLY A 461 -21.48 8.17 15.98
CA GLY A 461 -22.64 8.40 15.14
C GLY A 461 -23.90 7.65 15.59
N MET A 462 -23.74 6.55 16.33
CA MET A 462 -24.82 5.81 16.98
C MET A 462 -25.34 6.43 18.29
N LEU A 463 -24.68 7.48 18.79
CA LEU A 463 -25.01 8.20 20.03
C LEU A 463 -25.69 9.56 19.76
N GLY A 464 -25.97 9.91 18.50
CA GLY A 464 -26.56 11.20 18.12
C GLY A 464 -25.58 12.38 18.17
N VAL A 465 -24.29 12.12 17.93
CA VAL A 465 -23.23 13.14 17.95
C VAL A 465 -22.99 13.65 16.53
N ASP A 466 -23.40 14.89 16.26
CA ASP A 466 -23.25 15.54 14.94
C ASP A 466 -21.79 15.83 14.55
N TYR A 467 -20.94 16.10 15.54
CA TYR A 467 -19.51 16.35 15.36
C TYR A 467 -18.74 16.00 16.63
N PHE A 468 -17.59 15.34 16.50
CA PHE A 468 -16.58 15.28 17.55
C PHE A 468 -15.18 15.14 16.96
N ASP A 469 -14.18 15.55 17.73
CA ASP A 469 -12.77 15.27 17.46
C ASP A 469 -12.33 14.00 18.17
N ALA A 470 -11.69 13.09 17.43
CA ALA A 470 -10.93 12.00 18.04
C ALA A 470 -9.45 12.41 18.16
N ILE A 471 -8.80 12.01 19.27
CA ILE A 471 -7.39 12.33 19.57
C ILE A 471 -6.55 11.07 19.28
N PRO A 472 -5.56 11.12 18.37
CA PRO A 472 -4.68 9.99 18.13
C PRO A 472 -3.67 9.84 19.28
N THR A 473 -3.15 8.63 19.45
CA THR A 473 -2.11 8.33 20.45
C THR A 473 -0.75 8.13 19.76
N PRO A 474 0.37 8.43 20.44
CA PRO A 474 1.70 8.15 19.91
C PRO A 474 1.84 6.69 19.45
N GLY A 475 2.47 6.48 18.28
CA GLY A 475 2.50 5.18 17.60
C GLY A 475 1.43 5.00 16.52
N THR A 476 0.52 5.95 16.34
CA THR A 476 -0.41 6.03 15.20
C THR A 476 -0.21 7.34 14.42
N ALA A 477 -0.41 7.31 13.10
CA ALA A 477 -0.41 8.54 12.29
C ALA A 477 -1.75 9.26 12.30
N ALA A 478 -2.86 8.55 12.50
CA ALA A 478 -4.20 9.09 12.35
C ALA A 478 -5.27 8.31 13.13
N ILE A 479 -6.36 9.00 13.45
CA ILE A 479 -7.61 8.45 13.98
C ILE A 479 -8.81 8.99 13.20
N LEU A 480 -9.75 8.13 12.88
CA LEU A 480 -11.02 8.46 12.23
C LEU A 480 -12.13 8.64 13.28
N ALA A 481 -12.83 9.76 13.25
CA ALA A 481 -14.06 10.03 13.97
C ALA A 481 -15.27 9.88 13.01
N ILE A 482 -16.24 9.04 13.39
CA ILE A 482 -17.48 8.79 12.64
C ILE A 482 -18.67 9.38 13.41
N SER A 483 -19.26 10.44 12.85
CA SER A 483 -20.38 11.19 13.44
C SER A 483 -21.74 10.75 12.87
N THR A 484 -22.84 11.26 13.43
CA THR A 484 -24.20 10.93 13.00
C THR A 484 -24.46 11.44 11.58
N ALA A 485 -25.17 10.65 10.76
CA ALA A 485 -25.50 11.03 9.39
C ALA A 485 -26.64 12.06 9.36
N GLY A 486 -26.37 13.22 8.75
CA GLY A 486 -27.35 14.25 8.45
C GLY A 486 -27.58 14.44 6.94
N ASP A 487 -28.25 15.52 6.53
CA ASP A 487 -28.64 15.78 5.12
C ASP A 487 -27.47 15.75 4.11
N LYS A 488 -26.25 16.07 4.57
CA LYS A 488 -25.03 16.06 3.75
C LYS A 488 -24.34 14.68 3.68
N GLY A 489 -24.83 13.70 4.45
CA GLY A 489 -24.20 12.40 4.69
C GLY A 489 -23.59 12.29 6.09
N MET A 490 -22.95 11.15 6.34
CA MET A 490 -22.17 10.82 7.53
C MET A 490 -20.82 11.56 7.51
N PRO A 491 -20.53 12.44 8.48
CA PRO A 491 -19.23 13.10 8.58
C PRO A 491 -18.15 12.10 9.00
N LEU A 492 -17.04 12.12 8.26
CA LEU A 492 -15.83 11.35 8.49
C LEU A 492 -14.69 12.35 8.71
N THR A 493 -14.30 12.56 9.97
CA THR A 493 -13.24 13.49 10.35
C THR A 493 -11.99 12.68 10.71
N VAL A 494 -10.87 12.92 10.02
CA VAL A 494 -9.57 12.36 10.38
C VAL A 494 -8.75 13.42 11.11
N THR A 495 -8.29 13.07 12.31
CA THR A 495 -7.22 13.80 13.01
C THR A 495 -5.91 13.07 12.75
N ALA A 496 -4.90 13.76 12.21
CA ALA A 496 -3.63 13.16 11.79
C ALA A 496 -2.40 13.93 12.27
N ASP A 497 -1.30 13.23 12.49
CA ASP A 497 0.01 13.77 12.85
C ASP A 497 0.72 14.37 11.63
N HIS A 498 0.95 15.68 11.68
CA HIS A 498 1.59 16.46 10.61
C HIS A 498 3.06 16.08 10.37
N ARG A 499 3.68 15.26 11.24
CA ARG A 499 5.02 14.69 11.00
C ARG A 499 4.99 13.52 10.02
N VAL A 500 3.85 12.84 9.85
CA VAL A 500 3.73 11.63 9.02
C VAL A 500 3.05 11.91 7.67
N VAL A 501 1.92 12.62 7.72
CA VAL A 501 1.08 12.94 6.56
C VAL A 501 0.70 14.41 6.53
N ASN A 502 0.35 14.93 5.35
CA ASN A 502 -0.13 16.29 5.16
C ASN A 502 -1.63 16.35 4.77
N GLY A 503 -2.19 17.55 4.71
CA GLY A 503 -3.60 17.79 4.40
C GLY A 503 -4.09 17.22 3.07
N ALA A 504 -3.25 17.21 2.02
CA ALA A 504 -3.63 16.63 0.73
C ALA A 504 -3.68 15.10 0.80
N GLU A 505 -2.72 14.47 1.48
CA GLU A 505 -2.66 13.01 1.65
C GLU A 505 -3.87 12.47 2.42
N VAL A 506 -4.28 13.16 3.50
CA VAL A 506 -5.49 12.81 4.25
C VAL A 506 -6.75 13.07 3.43
N ALA A 507 -6.81 14.13 2.62
CA ALA A 507 -7.95 14.40 1.75
C ALA A 507 -8.13 13.31 0.67
N VAL A 508 -7.04 12.81 0.08
CA VAL A 508 -7.07 11.72 -0.89
C VAL A 508 -7.51 10.40 -0.23
N PHE A 509 -6.95 10.05 0.94
CA PHE A 509 -7.41 8.90 1.72
C PHE A 509 -8.91 8.98 2.06
N LEU A 510 -9.39 10.14 2.50
CA LEU A 510 -10.80 10.36 2.79
C LEU A 510 -11.69 10.23 1.53
N GLY A 511 -11.20 10.63 0.37
CA GLY A 511 -11.86 10.41 -0.92
C GLY A 511 -12.02 8.93 -1.26
N ALA A 512 -10.95 8.14 -1.05
CA ALA A 512 -10.97 6.69 -1.25
C ALA A 512 -11.87 5.97 -0.25
N LEU A 513 -11.77 6.30 1.05
CA LEU A 513 -12.65 5.77 2.09
C LEU A 513 -14.13 6.10 1.80
N LYS A 514 -14.43 7.33 1.39
CA LYS A 514 -15.76 7.73 0.92
C LYS A 514 -16.23 6.83 -0.23
N LYS A 515 -15.40 6.59 -1.25
CA LYS A 515 -15.74 5.68 -2.36
C LYS A 515 -16.05 4.27 -1.85
N LYS A 516 -15.22 3.70 -0.97
CA LYS A 516 -15.43 2.35 -0.40
C LYS A 516 -16.70 2.23 0.47
N ILE A 517 -17.12 3.31 1.12
CA ILE A 517 -18.38 3.38 1.89
C ILE A 517 -19.60 3.54 0.95
N GLU A 518 -19.48 4.32 -0.11
CA GLU A 518 -20.59 4.60 -1.05
C GLU A 518 -20.77 3.49 -2.11
N GLN A 519 -19.73 2.70 -2.38
CA GLN A 519 -19.69 1.60 -3.36
C GLN A 519 -19.15 0.32 -2.70
N PRO A 520 -19.86 -0.24 -1.69
CA PRO A 520 -19.41 -1.43 -0.95
C PRO A 520 -19.22 -2.66 -1.84
N GLU A 521 -19.98 -2.79 -2.94
CA GLU A 521 -19.92 -3.90 -3.88
C GLU A 521 -18.51 -4.18 -4.44
N GLU A 522 -17.67 -3.14 -4.65
CA GLU A 522 -16.29 -3.29 -5.16
C GLU A 522 -15.41 -4.23 -4.31
N TRP A 523 -15.72 -4.38 -3.03
CA TRP A 523 -14.87 -5.09 -2.05
C TRP A 523 -15.64 -6.01 -1.09
N MET A 524 -16.94 -5.78 -0.89
CA MET A 524 -17.86 -6.66 -0.14
C MET A 524 -18.55 -7.71 -1.01
N GLY A 525 -18.38 -7.65 -2.34
CA GLY A 525 -18.94 -8.64 -3.26
C GLY A 525 -18.56 -10.09 -2.90
N PRO A 526 -19.33 -11.09 -3.35
CA PRO A 526 -19.03 -12.49 -3.04
C PRO A 526 -17.62 -12.87 -3.50
N LEU A 527 -16.90 -13.52 -2.57
CA LEU A 527 -15.59 -14.15 -2.76
C LEU A 527 -15.71 -15.66 -3.01
N GLY A 528 -16.85 -16.28 -2.68
CA GLY A 528 -17.11 -17.66 -3.09
C GLY A 528 -17.39 -17.76 -4.58
N PRO A 529 -17.47 -19.00 -5.13
CA PRO A 529 -17.89 -19.23 -6.50
C PRO A 529 -19.19 -18.49 -6.80
N ALA A 530 -19.26 -17.82 -7.95
CA ALA A 530 -20.44 -17.02 -8.30
C ALA A 530 -21.63 -17.87 -8.75
N ILE A 531 -21.39 -19.16 -9.02
CA ILE A 531 -22.36 -20.14 -9.52
C ILE A 531 -23.29 -20.56 -8.36
N PRO A 532 -24.59 -20.25 -8.41
CA PRO A 532 -25.54 -20.67 -7.38
C PRO A 532 -25.87 -22.16 -7.50
N GLU A 533 -26.27 -22.77 -6.38
CA GLU A 533 -26.76 -24.15 -6.35
C GLU A 533 -28.02 -24.31 -7.21
N GLY A 534 -28.05 -25.33 -8.08
CA GLY A 534 -29.19 -25.66 -8.92
C GLY A 534 -28.87 -26.75 -9.94
N GLU A 535 -29.90 -27.33 -10.56
CA GLU A 535 -29.73 -28.22 -11.72
C GLU A 535 -29.76 -27.38 -12.99
N TRP A 536 -28.58 -26.97 -13.46
CA TRP A 536 -28.42 -26.12 -14.66
C TRP A 536 -28.05 -26.94 -15.89
N ASP A 537 -28.49 -26.50 -17.07
CA ASP A 537 -27.99 -27.07 -18.34
C ASP A 537 -26.49 -26.81 -18.51
N TYR A 538 -25.99 -25.67 -18.01
CA TYR A 538 -24.57 -25.31 -17.99
C TYR A 538 -24.22 -24.58 -16.69
N ASP A 539 -23.02 -24.83 -16.15
CA ASP A 539 -22.53 -24.09 -14.98
C ASP A 539 -22.31 -22.62 -15.33
N VAL A 540 -21.77 -22.38 -16.54
CA VAL A 540 -21.56 -21.04 -17.09
C VAL A 540 -21.94 -21.00 -18.57
N VAL A 541 -22.63 -19.94 -18.98
CA VAL A 541 -22.83 -19.59 -20.40
C VAL A 541 -22.08 -18.31 -20.76
N VAL A 542 -21.30 -18.35 -21.83
CA VAL A 542 -20.60 -17.19 -22.40
C VAL A 542 -21.32 -16.75 -23.67
N ILE A 543 -21.72 -15.49 -23.73
CA ILE A 543 -22.48 -14.91 -24.84
C ILE A 543 -21.54 -14.05 -25.70
N GLY A 544 -21.05 -14.61 -26.80
CA GLY A 544 -20.12 -14.00 -27.74
C GLY A 544 -18.75 -14.69 -27.74
N GLY A 545 -18.39 -15.32 -28.86
CA GLY A 545 -17.11 -15.99 -29.05
C GLY A 545 -16.00 -15.07 -29.54
N GLY A 546 -15.87 -13.86 -28.98
CA GLY A 546 -14.71 -12.98 -29.18
C GLY A 546 -13.60 -13.23 -28.14
N PRO A 547 -12.45 -12.54 -28.22
CA PRO A 547 -11.28 -12.81 -27.37
C PRO A 547 -11.57 -12.87 -25.86
N GLY A 548 -12.42 -11.99 -25.32
CA GLY A 548 -12.81 -12.02 -23.90
C GLY A 548 -13.75 -13.17 -23.55
N GLY A 549 -14.59 -13.60 -24.47
CA GLY A 549 -15.47 -14.76 -24.28
C GLY A 549 -14.72 -16.09 -24.42
N GLU A 550 -13.84 -16.19 -25.43
CA GLU A 550 -12.98 -17.34 -25.65
C GLU A 550 -12.05 -17.60 -24.45
N ASP A 551 -11.31 -16.59 -23.99
CA ASP A 551 -10.38 -16.76 -22.85
C ASP A 551 -11.14 -17.12 -21.56
N CYS A 552 -12.31 -16.49 -21.32
CA CYS A 552 -13.16 -16.84 -20.17
C CYS A 552 -13.69 -18.28 -20.24
N ALA A 553 -14.22 -18.69 -21.40
CA ALA A 553 -14.80 -20.02 -21.59
C ALA A 553 -13.76 -21.13 -21.45
N ARG A 554 -12.53 -20.91 -21.95
CA ARG A 554 -11.41 -21.87 -21.85
C ARG A 554 -10.96 -22.03 -20.40
N GLU A 555 -10.69 -20.94 -19.70
CA GLU A 555 -10.26 -20.94 -18.30
C GLU A 555 -11.25 -21.70 -17.39
N LEU A 556 -12.55 -21.43 -17.54
CA LEU A 556 -13.61 -22.08 -16.78
C LEU A 556 -13.72 -23.59 -17.09
N ALA A 557 -13.57 -23.97 -18.36
CA ALA A 557 -13.64 -25.37 -18.77
C ALA A 557 -12.40 -26.19 -18.36
N GLU A 558 -11.22 -25.57 -18.32
CA GLU A 558 -9.99 -26.16 -17.77
C GLU A 558 -10.12 -26.42 -16.27
N HIS A 559 -10.85 -25.58 -15.54
CA HIS A 559 -11.26 -25.79 -14.15
C HIS A 559 -12.44 -26.77 -13.97
N GLY A 560 -12.85 -27.46 -15.04
CA GLY A 560 -13.81 -28.56 -15.00
C GLY A 560 -15.29 -28.17 -15.03
N LEU A 561 -15.62 -26.89 -15.20
CA LEU A 561 -16.99 -26.42 -15.31
C LEU A 561 -17.62 -26.78 -16.67
N LYS A 562 -18.93 -27.03 -16.66
CA LYS A 562 -19.73 -27.30 -17.86
C LYS A 562 -20.08 -26.00 -18.56
N VAL A 563 -19.22 -25.57 -19.49
CA VAL A 563 -19.37 -24.27 -20.19
C VAL A 563 -20.06 -24.41 -21.56
N ALA A 564 -21.03 -23.53 -21.84
CA ALA A 564 -21.51 -23.25 -23.19
C ALA A 564 -20.99 -21.89 -23.69
N MET A 565 -20.65 -21.80 -24.98
CA MET A 565 -20.35 -20.53 -25.64
C MET A 565 -21.29 -20.32 -26.83
N VAL A 566 -22.13 -19.30 -26.74
CA VAL A 566 -23.10 -18.91 -27.77
C VAL A 566 -22.49 -17.85 -28.67
N ASN A 567 -22.48 -18.07 -29.98
CA ASN A 567 -21.81 -17.20 -30.95
C ASN A 567 -22.65 -16.99 -32.21
N ASP A 568 -22.67 -15.78 -32.77
CA ASP A 568 -23.46 -15.45 -33.97
C ASP A 568 -22.86 -16.00 -35.29
N ALA A 569 -21.66 -16.58 -35.23
CA ALA A 569 -20.91 -17.11 -36.37
C ALA A 569 -20.53 -18.60 -36.14
N PRO A 570 -20.26 -19.38 -37.21
CA PRO A 570 -19.94 -20.81 -37.10
C PRO A 570 -18.55 -21.07 -36.50
N PHE A 571 -17.70 -20.04 -36.40
CA PHE A 571 -16.41 -20.08 -35.73
C PHE A 571 -16.27 -18.92 -34.73
N PRO A 572 -15.54 -19.13 -33.61
CA PRO A 572 -15.16 -18.09 -32.67
C PRO A 572 -14.07 -17.17 -33.25
N GLY A 573 -13.56 -16.24 -32.45
CA GLY A 573 -12.64 -15.16 -32.81
C GLY A 573 -13.28 -13.76 -32.87
N GLY A 574 -14.61 -13.69 -32.83
CA GLY A 574 -15.40 -12.44 -32.85
C GLY A 574 -15.01 -11.44 -33.94
N GLU A 575 -15.18 -10.14 -33.68
CA GLU A 575 -14.76 -9.10 -34.63
C GLU A 575 -13.24 -9.12 -34.84
N CYS A 576 -12.43 -9.30 -33.79
CA CYS A 576 -10.97 -9.19 -33.90
C CYS A 576 -10.36 -10.19 -34.90
N LEU A 577 -10.86 -11.43 -34.95
CA LEU A 577 -10.47 -12.39 -35.98
C LEU A 577 -11.09 -12.07 -37.34
N TRP A 578 -12.41 -11.88 -37.41
CA TRP A 578 -13.10 -11.92 -38.71
C TRP A 578 -13.18 -10.57 -39.44
N ARG A 579 -13.21 -9.47 -38.70
CA ARG A 579 -13.59 -8.12 -39.19
C ARG A 579 -12.71 -6.97 -38.67
N GLY A 580 -11.70 -7.25 -37.82
CA GLY A 580 -10.88 -6.23 -37.17
C GLY A 580 -9.37 -6.49 -37.28
N CYS A 581 -8.78 -6.97 -36.18
CA CYS A 581 -7.33 -7.10 -35.99
C CYS A 581 -6.65 -7.95 -37.08
N ILE A 582 -7.06 -9.20 -37.26
CA ILE A 582 -6.35 -10.13 -38.14
C ILE A 582 -6.47 -9.74 -39.63
N PRO A 583 -7.64 -9.33 -40.18
CA PRO A 583 -7.70 -8.91 -41.58
C PRO A 583 -6.96 -7.60 -41.85
N SER A 584 -6.99 -6.62 -40.94
CA SER A 584 -6.19 -5.38 -41.08
C SER A 584 -4.70 -5.68 -41.10
N LYS A 585 -4.20 -6.52 -40.17
CA LYS A 585 -2.76 -6.82 -40.08
C LYS A 585 -2.28 -7.69 -41.25
N ALA A 586 -3.14 -8.55 -41.81
CA ALA A 586 -2.84 -9.28 -43.04
C ALA A 586 -2.69 -8.37 -44.27
N TRP A 587 -3.47 -7.28 -44.36
CA TRP A 587 -3.27 -6.25 -45.39
C TRP A 587 -2.06 -5.36 -45.10
N ARG A 588 -1.87 -4.91 -43.86
CA ARG A 588 -0.73 -4.09 -43.39
C ARG A 588 0.61 -4.75 -43.74
N ALA A 589 0.78 -6.04 -43.48
CA ALA A 589 2.00 -6.78 -43.80
C ALA A 589 2.37 -6.81 -45.30
N ALA A 590 1.39 -6.66 -46.21
CA ALA A 590 1.64 -6.50 -47.64
C ALA A 590 1.96 -5.04 -48.02
N ALA A 591 1.27 -4.08 -47.40
CA ALA A 591 1.53 -2.65 -47.54
C ALA A 591 2.94 -2.27 -47.05
N ASP A 592 3.37 -2.79 -45.90
CA ASP A 592 4.73 -2.61 -45.35
C ASP A 592 5.79 -3.07 -46.35
N ARG A 593 5.61 -4.27 -46.93
CA ARG A 593 6.52 -4.80 -47.95
C ARG A 593 6.57 -3.91 -49.19
N LEU A 594 5.44 -3.39 -49.68
CA LEU A 594 5.45 -2.47 -50.83
C LEU A 594 6.22 -1.19 -50.50
N ARG A 595 5.97 -0.57 -49.34
CA ARG A 595 6.69 0.61 -48.86
C ARG A 595 8.18 0.35 -48.68
N ASP A 596 8.58 -0.76 -48.05
CA ASP A 596 10.00 -1.09 -47.84
C ASP A 596 10.73 -1.32 -49.17
N ARG A 597 10.15 -2.13 -50.08
CA ARG A 597 10.73 -2.39 -51.40
C ARG A 597 10.84 -1.13 -52.27
N ALA A 598 10.05 -0.10 -52.02
CA ALA A 598 10.19 1.21 -52.67
C ALA A 598 11.43 1.99 -52.18
N HIS A 599 11.91 1.74 -50.96
CA HIS A 599 13.02 2.46 -50.31
C HIS A 599 14.34 1.67 -50.22
N ASP A 600 14.33 0.37 -50.50
CA ASP A 600 15.48 -0.56 -50.56
C ASP A 600 16.78 0.01 -51.17
N GLY A 601 16.66 0.93 -52.14
CA GLY A 601 17.80 1.54 -52.83
C GLY A 601 18.79 2.24 -51.90
N HIS A 602 18.36 2.72 -50.72
CA HIS A 602 19.27 3.33 -49.74
C HIS A 602 20.25 2.31 -49.12
N LEU A 603 19.89 1.03 -49.09
CA LEU A 603 20.74 -0.09 -48.65
C LEU A 603 21.57 -0.68 -49.80
N GLY A 604 21.50 -0.09 -51.01
CA GLY A 604 22.11 -0.65 -52.22
C GLY A 604 21.36 -1.87 -52.79
N VAL A 605 20.16 -2.17 -52.30
CA VAL A 605 19.32 -3.26 -52.83
C VAL A 605 18.56 -2.73 -54.05
N THR A 606 18.84 -3.31 -55.22
CA THR A 606 18.29 -2.84 -56.51
C THR A 606 17.29 -3.82 -57.12
N GLY A 607 16.35 -3.31 -57.93
CA GLY A 607 15.41 -4.13 -58.70
C GLY A 607 14.11 -4.47 -57.97
N THR A 608 13.88 -3.91 -56.78
CA THR A 608 12.73 -4.20 -55.92
C THR A 608 11.58 -3.20 -56.03
N THR A 609 11.83 -1.98 -56.53
CA THR A 609 10.86 -0.88 -56.66
C THR A 609 9.72 -1.12 -57.67
N GLY A 610 9.78 -2.20 -58.47
CA GLY A 610 8.78 -2.55 -59.48
C GLY A 610 7.64 -3.44 -58.99
N GLY A 611 7.53 -3.68 -57.68
CA GLY A 611 6.50 -4.54 -57.09
C GLY A 611 5.08 -4.09 -57.42
N ARG A 612 4.18 -5.05 -57.70
CA ARG A 612 2.75 -4.80 -57.92
C ARG A 612 1.92 -5.62 -56.95
N LEU A 613 0.85 -5.02 -56.45
CA LEU A 613 -0.09 -5.73 -55.58
C LEU A 613 -0.99 -6.66 -56.41
N ASP A 614 -0.95 -7.95 -56.11
CA ASP A 614 -1.96 -8.91 -56.53
C ASP A 614 -3.08 -8.93 -55.48
N TRP A 615 -4.22 -8.33 -55.81
CA TRP A 615 -5.36 -8.23 -54.91
C TRP A 615 -6.00 -9.59 -54.63
N GLU A 616 -6.08 -10.47 -55.64
CA GLU A 616 -6.69 -11.79 -55.47
C GLU A 616 -5.84 -12.68 -54.56
N ALA A 617 -4.51 -12.70 -54.77
CA ALA A 617 -3.57 -13.42 -53.92
C ALA A 617 -3.54 -12.87 -52.48
N LEU A 618 -3.63 -11.55 -52.30
CA LEU A 618 -3.74 -10.93 -50.96
C LEU A 618 -5.02 -11.38 -50.26
N GLN A 619 -6.16 -11.30 -50.95
CA GLN A 619 -7.47 -11.68 -50.39
C GLN A 619 -7.55 -13.18 -50.08
N ALA A 620 -6.98 -14.04 -50.93
CA ALA A 620 -6.86 -15.47 -50.69
C ALA A 620 -5.98 -15.76 -49.46
N THR A 621 -4.84 -15.07 -49.33
CA THR A 621 -3.94 -15.18 -48.16
C THR A 621 -4.66 -14.76 -46.87
N ARG A 622 -5.33 -13.61 -46.88
CA ARG A 622 -6.15 -13.13 -45.75
C ARG A 622 -7.20 -14.16 -45.36
N ARG A 623 -8.06 -14.59 -46.31
CA ARG A 623 -9.14 -15.56 -46.05
C ARG A 623 -8.59 -16.88 -45.48
N LYS A 624 -7.47 -17.39 -46.00
CA LYS A 624 -6.79 -18.58 -45.49
C LYS A 624 -6.34 -18.42 -44.03
N VAL A 625 -5.76 -17.27 -43.66
CA VAL A 625 -5.36 -17.01 -42.27
C VAL A 625 -6.59 -17.00 -41.34
N LEU A 626 -7.68 -16.34 -41.76
CA LEU A 626 -8.91 -16.26 -40.96
C LEU A 626 -9.52 -17.64 -40.73
N THR A 627 -9.74 -18.42 -41.78
CA THR A 627 -10.34 -19.77 -41.66
C THR A 627 -9.46 -20.74 -40.89
N THR A 628 -8.13 -20.69 -41.09
CA THR A 628 -7.19 -21.53 -40.33
C THR A 628 -7.27 -21.21 -38.84
N ARG A 629 -7.22 -19.92 -38.45
CA ARG A 629 -7.30 -19.53 -37.05
C ARG A 629 -8.67 -19.81 -36.43
N GLY A 630 -9.76 -19.59 -37.15
CA GLY A 630 -11.12 -19.85 -36.66
C GLY A 630 -11.38 -21.35 -36.42
N ALA A 631 -10.94 -22.20 -37.35
CA ALA A 631 -11.01 -23.65 -37.19
C ALA A 631 -10.09 -24.15 -36.06
N MET A 632 -8.91 -23.55 -35.86
CA MET A 632 -8.04 -23.85 -34.72
C MET A 632 -8.70 -23.47 -33.39
N ALA A 633 -9.28 -22.27 -33.28
CA ALA A 633 -9.96 -21.81 -32.07
C ALA A 633 -11.16 -22.71 -31.73
N ALA A 634 -12.05 -23.00 -32.69
CA ALA A 634 -13.16 -23.94 -32.50
C ALA A 634 -12.68 -25.35 -32.08
N LYS A 635 -11.55 -25.81 -32.62
CA LYS A 635 -10.94 -27.09 -32.23
C LYS A 635 -10.41 -27.03 -30.79
N THR A 636 -9.77 -25.95 -30.36
CA THR A 636 -9.33 -25.75 -28.98
C THR A 636 -10.52 -25.81 -28.02
N ASP A 637 -11.55 -25.03 -28.28
CA ASP A 637 -12.74 -24.92 -27.42
C ASP A 637 -13.44 -26.27 -27.25
N THR A 638 -13.67 -26.98 -28.36
CA THR A 638 -14.27 -28.32 -28.34
C THR A 638 -13.36 -29.38 -27.72
N SER A 639 -12.03 -29.25 -27.81
CA SER A 639 -11.09 -30.14 -27.12
C SER A 639 -11.10 -29.94 -25.60
N LEU A 640 -11.32 -28.70 -25.15
CA LEU A 640 -11.57 -28.34 -23.75
C LEU A 640 -13.01 -28.62 -23.30
N LYS A 641 -13.84 -29.23 -24.16
CA LYS A 641 -15.26 -29.56 -23.91
C LYS A 641 -16.20 -28.36 -23.75
N VAL A 642 -15.77 -27.16 -24.15
CA VAL A 642 -16.68 -26.01 -24.30
C VAL A 642 -17.71 -26.34 -25.37
N LYS A 643 -19.00 -26.26 -25.00
CA LYS A 643 -20.11 -26.51 -25.92
C LYS A 643 -20.35 -25.25 -26.77
N LEU A 644 -19.84 -25.27 -28.01
CA LEU A 644 -20.18 -24.26 -29.01
C LEU A 644 -21.64 -24.38 -29.44
N ILE A 645 -22.36 -23.27 -29.42
CA ILE A 645 -23.74 -23.12 -29.90
C ILE A 645 -23.79 -21.92 -30.85
N GLN A 646 -24.30 -22.10 -32.06
CA GLN A 646 -24.45 -20.98 -33.01
C GLN A 646 -25.85 -20.35 -32.88
N GLY A 647 -25.90 -19.05 -32.63
CA GLY A 647 -27.15 -18.29 -32.55
C GLY A 647 -27.02 -16.98 -31.77
N PHE A 648 -28.14 -16.28 -31.64
CA PHE A 648 -28.28 -15.07 -30.83
C PHE A 648 -28.94 -15.38 -29.49
N ALA A 649 -28.20 -15.20 -28.40
CA ALA A 649 -28.77 -15.33 -27.06
C ALA A 649 -29.58 -14.09 -26.65
N SER A 650 -30.66 -14.31 -25.92
CA SER A 650 -31.45 -13.30 -25.23
C SER A 650 -31.88 -13.81 -23.86
N PHE A 651 -31.80 -12.96 -22.82
CA PHE A 651 -32.24 -13.32 -21.47
C PHE A 651 -33.77 -13.37 -21.40
N GLU A 652 -34.32 -14.51 -21.00
CA GLU A 652 -35.73 -14.67 -20.64
C GLU A 652 -35.95 -14.41 -19.14
N THR A 653 -34.96 -14.79 -18.32
CA THR A 653 -34.87 -14.50 -16.88
C THR A 653 -33.40 -14.31 -16.49
N GLU A 654 -33.11 -14.05 -15.22
CA GLU A 654 -31.74 -14.00 -14.67
C GLU A 654 -30.97 -15.34 -14.74
N HIS A 655 -31.62 -16.48 -15.04
CA HIS A 655 -31.01 -17.82 -15.12
C HIS A 655 -31.39 -18.62 -16.39
N ARG A 656 -32.03 -17.97 -17.38
CA ARG A 656 -32.50 -18.64 -18.60
C ARG A 656 -32.30 -17.78 -19.85
N LEU A 657 -31.73 -18.39 -20.89
CA LEU A 657 -31.59 -17.80 -22.22
C LEU A 657 -32.50 -18.50 -23.22
N PHE A 658 -33.00 -17.73 -24.19
CA PHE A 658 -33.42 -18.24 -25.49
C PHE A 658 -32.32 -17.95 -26.52
N ILE A 659 -31.95 -18.97 -27.30
CA ILE A 659 -30.95 -18.89 -28.37
C ILE A 659 -31.67 -19.00 -29.71
N ASP A 660 -31.75 -17.89 -30.44
CA ASP A 660 -32.31 -17.86 -31.80
C ASP A 660 -31.26 -18.32 -32.83
N SER A 661 -31.56 -19.41 -33.55
CA SER A 661 -30.75 -19.96 -34.64
C SER A 661 -31.36 -19.69 -36.03
N SER A 662 -32.51 -19.00 -36.10
CA SER A 662 -33.27 -18.81 -37.34
C SER A 662 -32.55 -18.04 -38.45
N GLY A 663 -31.55 -17.22 -38.10
CA GLY A 663 -30.72 -16.44 -39.03
C GLY A 663 -29.25 -16.86 -39.08
N ASN A 664 -28.92 -18.07 -38.62
CA ASN A 664 -27.56 -18.62 -38.70
C ASN A 664 -27.04 -18.72 -40.15
N SER A 665 -25.72 -18.60 -40.30
CA SER A 665 -25.01 -18.72 -41.57
C SER A 665 -23.78 -19.62 -41.40
N ASP A 666 -23.53 -20.51 -42.37
CA ASP A 666 -22.30 -21.32 -42.42
C ASP A 666 -21.09 -20.53 -42.98
N ASP A 667 -21.31 -19.32 -43.53
CA ASP A 667 -20.23 -18.45 -43.99
C ASP A 667 -19.70 -17.56 -42.85
N PRO A 668 -18.47 -17.79 -42.33
CA PRO A 668 -17.90 -16.99 -41.24
C PRO A 668 -17.47 -15.58 -41.65
N PHE A 669 -17.42 -15.28 -42.96
CA PHE A 669 -17.11 -13.94 -43.45
C PHE A 669 -18.32 -13.00 -43.44
N VAL A 670 -19.53 -13.54 -43.31
CA VAL A 670 -20.79 -12.79 -43.22
C VAL A 670 -21.24 -12.72 -41.77
N ARG A 671 -21.74 -11.56 -41.34
CA ARG A 671 -22.39 -11.43 -40.03
C ARG A 671 -23.81 -11.96 -40.13
N ALA A 672 -24.19 -12.89 -39.24
CA ALA A 672 -25.57 -13.35 -39.14
C ALA A 672 -26.51 -12.17 -38.83
N GLN A 673 -27.79 -12.34 -39.18
CA GLN A 673 -28.85 -11.40 -38.84
C GLN A 673 -29.87 -12.12 -37.96
N LEU A 674 -30.59 -11.40 -37.10
CA LEU A 674 -31.74 -11.95 -36.39
C LEU A 674 -32.82 -12.32 -37.41
N GLY A 675 -33.42 -13.51 -37.29
CA GLY A 675 -34.47 -13.94 -38.19
C GLY A 675 -35.79 -13.22 -37.92
N ALA A 676 -36.62 -13.08 -38.95
CA ALA A 676 -37.95 -12.45 -38.83
C ALA A 676 -38.93 -13.29 -37.97
N GLU A 677 -38.70 -14.59 -37.88
CA GLU A 677 -39.40 -15.52 -36.99
C GLU A 677 -38.36 -16.27 -36.13
N PRO A 678 -38.11 -15.83 -34.89
CA PRO A 678 -37.11 -16.45 -34.03
C PRO A 678 -37.44 -17.92 -33.74
N ARG A 679 -36.43 -18.79 -33.85
CA ARG A 679 -36.54 -20.24 -33.61
C ARG A 679 -35.22 -20.78 -33.09
N GLY A 680 -35.26 -21.62 -32.07
CA GLY A 680 -34.09 -22.29 -31.54
C GLY A 680 -34.37 -22.97 -30.21
N GLU A 681 -33.40 -22.91 -29.29
CA GLU A 681 -33.43 -23.65 -28.03
C GLU A 681 -33.43 -22.71 -26.81
N HIS A 682 -33.92 -23.23 -25.67
CA HIS A 682 -33.84 -22.56 -24.39
C HIS A 682 -32.84 -23.31 -23.51
N ILE A 683 -31.99 -22.58 -22.79
CA ILE A 683 -31.02 -23.16 -21.85
C ILE A 683 -31.05 -22.45 -20.50
N THR A 684 -30.80 -23.20 -19.44
CA THR A 684 -30.61 -22.70 -18.08
C THR A 684 -29.12 -22.64 -17.72
N PHE A 685 -28.75 -21.70 -16.86
CA PHE A 685 -27.35 -21.50 -16.49
C PHE A 685 -27.19 -21.06 -15.03
N GLY A 686 -26.08 -21.45 -14.41
CA GLY A 686 -25.68 -20.94 -13.09
C GLY A 686 -25.11 -19.52 -13.17
N CYS A 687 -24.11 -19.29 -14.01
CA CYS A 687 -23.53 -17.98 -14.30
C CYS A 687 -23.61 -17.61 -15.79
N ALA A 688 -23.60 -16.30 -16.09
CA ALA A 688 -23.52 -15.80 -17.46
C ALA A 688 -22.39 -14.76 -17.63
N VAL A 689 -21.71 -14.81 -18.77
CA VAL A 689 -20.67 -13.84 -19.16
C VAL A 689 -21.05 -13.20 -20.48
N ILE A 690 -21.33 -11.90 -20.47
CA ILE A 690 -21.69 -11.13 -21.66
C ILE A 690 -20.41 -10.65 -22.34
N ALA A 691 -20.12 -11.15 -23.53
CA ALA A 691 -18.90 -10.89 -24.31
C ALA A 691 -19.23 -10.51 -25.78
N THR A 692 -20.37 -9.85 -26.00
CA THR A 692 -20.92 -9.56 -27.35
C THR A 692 -20.16 -8.50 -28.16
N GLY A 693 -19.22 -7.79 -27.54
CA GLY A 693 -18.43 -6.76 -28.18
C GLY A 693 -19.23 -5.52 -28.61
N ALA A 694 -18.71 -4.77 -29.59
CA ALA A 694 -19.31 -3.53 -30.07
C ALA A 694 -19.18 -3.40 -31.60
N PRO A 695 -20.28 -3.43 -32.38
CA PRO A 695 -20.22 -3.16 -33.82
C PRO A 695 -19.78 -1.72 -34.16
N PRO A 696 -19.43 -1.45 -35.43
CA PRO A 696 -19.07 -0.11 -35.90
C PRO A 696 -20.21 0.89 -35.70
N PHE A 697 -19.91 2.07 -35.18
CA PHE A 697 -20.88 3.14 -35.00
C PHE A 697 -20.85 4.10 -36.19
N VAL A 698 -21.99 4.27 -36.85
CA VAL A 698 -22.18 5.25 -37.94
C VAL A 698 -23.06 6.42 -37.45
N PRO A 699 -22.53 7.65 -37.37
CA PRO A 699 -23.29 8.82 -36.94
C PRO A 699 -24.37 9.20 -37.96
N PRO A 700 -25.38 10.00 -37.57
CA PRO A 700 -26.47 10.45 -38.43
C PRO A 700 -26.02 11.59 -39.38
N ILE A 701 -25.00 11.33 -40.21
CA ILE A 701 -24.60 12.19 -41.34
C ILE A 701 -25.57 11.93 -42.50
N THR A 702 -25.99 12.98 -43.19
CA THR A 702 -26.90 12.88 -44.35
C THR A 702 -26.33 11.96 -45.43
N GLY A 703 -27.11 10.99 -45.88
CA GLY A 703 -26.71 10.03 -46.92
C GLY A 703 -25.76 8.91 -46.46
N ALA A 704 -25.26 8.94 -45.21
CA ALA A 704 -24.35 7.90 -44.72
C ALA A 704 -25.02 6.52 -44.59
N ARG A 705 -26.30 6.47 -44.21
CA ARG A 705 -27.05 5.19 -44.07
C ARG A 705 -27.43 4.62 -45.43
N GLU A 706 -27.85 5.47 -46.35
CA GLU A 706 -28.11 5.17 -47.75
C GLU A 706 -26.83 4.68 -48.45
N GLY A 707 -25.70 5.29 -48.11
CA GLY A 707 -24.36 4.86 -48.50
C GLY A 707 -24.01 3.44 -48.00
N LEU A 708 -24.34 3.09 -46.75
CA LEU A 708 -24.15 1.72 -46.24
C LEU A 708 -25.00 0.72 -47.02
N SER A 709 -26.30 1.01 -47.22
CA SER A 709 -27.22 0.12 -47.93
C SER A 709 -26.88 -0.08 -49.40
N SER A 710 -26.26 0.92 -50.05
CA SER A 710 -25.77 0.83 -51.44
C SER A 710 -24.35 0.27 -51.56
N GLY A 711 -23.61 0.13 -50.45
CA GLY A 711 -22.21 -0.29 -50.44
C GLY A 711 -21.19 0.78 -50.83
N GLY A 712 -21.61 2.06 -50.95
CA GLY A 712 -20.72 3.20 -51.21
C GLY A 712 -20.04 3.72 -49.95
N VAL A 713 -20.67 3.53 -48.79
CA VAL A 713 -20.06 3.70 -47.47
C VAL A 713 -19.75 2.32 -46.89
N LEU A 714 -18.51 2.17 -46.40
CA LEU A 714 -17.95 0.96 -45.83
C LEU A 714 -17.69 1.15 -44.33
N THR A 715 -17.59 0.06 -43.58
CA THR A 715 -17.16 0.05 -42.16
C THR A 715 -16.12 -1.05 -41.97
N SER A 716 -15.61 -1.25 -40.75
CA SER A 716 -14.81 -2.44 -40.44
C SER A 716 -15.59 -3.75 -40.61
N ASP A 717 -16.92 -3.76 -40.71
CA ASP A 717 -17.66 -4.98 -41.07
C ASP A 717 -17.62 -5.26 -42.59
N THR A 718 -17.52 -4.25 -43.45
CA THR A 718 -17.75 -4.38 -44.90
C THR A 718 -16.55 -4.06 -45.81
N VAL A 719 -15.54 -3.32 -45.35
CA VAL A 719 -14.35 -2.95 -46.15
C VAL A 719 -13.62 -4.17 -46.75
N TRP A 720 -13.70 -5.31 -46.05
CA TRP A 720 -13.07 -6.56 -46.45
C TRP A 720 -13.61 -7.16 -47.74
N ASN A 721 -14.79 -6.73 -48.19
CA ASN A 721 -15.50 -7.25 -49.36
C ASN A 721 -15.13 -6.54 -50.67
N LEU A 722 -14.24 -5.54 -50.63
CA LEU A 722 -13.70 -4.88 -51.81
C LEU A 722 -13.06 -5.91 -52.78
N THR A 723 -13.52 -5.87 -54.04
CA THR A 723 -13.07 -6.75 -55.13
C THR A 723 -11.80 -6.25 -55.84
N ALA A 724 -11.45 -4.97 -55.65
CA ALA A 724 -10.22 -4.35 -56.10
C ALA A 724 -9.82 -3.21 -55.13
N ARG A 725 -8.56 -2.76 -55.22
CA ARG A 725 -8.09 -1.54 -54.55
C ARG A 725 -8.74 -0.31 -55.19
N PRO A 726 -9.37 0.61 -54.42
CA PRO A 726 -9.83 1.89 -54.95
C PRO A 726 -8.66 2.74 -55.48
N ALA A 727 -8.94 3.64 -56.41
CA ALA A 727 -8.05 4.71 -56.81
C ALA A 727 -8.11 5.88 -55.82
N ARG A 728 -9.30 6.25 -55.32
CA ARG A 728 -9.53 7.38 -54.40
C ARG A 728 -10.42 6.95 -53.23
N LEU A 729 -10.06 7.30 -52.00
CA LEU A 729 -10.74 6.82 -50.79
C LEU A 729 -10.95 7.94 -49.76
N GLY A 730 -12.20 8.14 -49.34
CA GLY A 730 -12.51 8.97 -48.16
C GLY A 730 -12.49 8.12 -46.89
N VAL A 731 -11.96 8.64 -45.79
CA VAL A 731 -12.00 8.00 -44.47
C VAL A 731 -12.55 8.99 -43.44
N VAL A 732 -13.63 8.65 -42.74
CA VAL A 732 -14.25 9.51 -41.72
C VAL A 732 -13.96 8.94 -40.34
N GLY A 733 -13.29 9.73 -39.50
CA GLY A 733 -12.81 9.34 -38.16
C GLY A 733 -11.31 9.00 -38.15
N GLY A 734 -10.56 9.73 -37.33
CA GLY A 734 -9.12 9.61 -37.09
C GLY A 734 -8.75 8.81 -35.85
N GLY A 735 -9.60 7.86 -35.44
CA GLY A 735 -9.24 6.83 -34.46
C GLY A 735 -8.35 5.74 -35.08
N ALA A 736 -7.89 4.78 -34.26
CA ALA A 736 -6.96 3.73 -34.68
C ALA A 736 -7.33 3.03 -36.00
N ILE A 737 -8.60 2.62 -36.17
CA ILE A 737 -9.10 1.95 -37.39
C ILE A 737 -8.96 2.85 -38.62
N GLY A 738 -9.35 4.12 -38.52
CA GLY A 738 -9.30 5.07 -39.65
C GLY A 738 -7.87 5.37 -40.07
N MET A 739 -6.97 5.57 -39.11
CA MET A 739 -5.55 5.83 -39.37
C MET A 739 -4.84 4.62 -40.00
N GLU A 740 -5.14 3.39 -39.54
CA GLU A 740 -4.61 2.17 -40.17
C GLU A 740 -5.15 1.97 -41.59
N MET A 741 -6.47 2.10 -41.79
CA MET A 741 -7.07 1.93 -43.13
C MET A 741 -6.52 2.97 -44.10
N ALA A 742 -6.39 4.23 -43.69
CA ALA A 742 -5.88 5.29 -44.54
C ALA A 742 -4.46 5.00 -45.06
N GLN A 743 -3.54 4.58 -44.19
CA GLN A 743 -2.19 4.18 -44.61
C GLN A 743 -2.13 2.88 -45.39
N ILE A 744 -2.93 1.87 -45.05
CA ILE A 744 -2.96 0.62 -45.83
C ILE A 744 -3.33 0.90 -47.29
N PHE A 745 -4.33 1.74 -47.53
CA PHE A 745 -4.73 2.09 -48.90
C PHE A 745 -3.75 3.07 -49.58
N GLN A 746 -3.17 4.05 -48.88
CA GLN A 746 -2.11 4.90 -49.44
C GLN A 746 -0.87 4.08 -49.83
N ASP A 747 -0.39 3.16 -49.00
CA ASP A 747 0.75 2.28 -49.32
C ASP A 747 0.41 1.26 -50.44
N PHE A 748 -0.86 0.90 -50.62
CA PHE A 748 -1.32 0.19 -51.81
C PHE A 748 -1.41 1.08 -53.06
N GLY A 749 -1.24 2.40 -52.94
CA GLY A 749 -1.24 3.37 -54.04
C GLY A 749 -2.60 3.97 -54.37
N SER A 750 -3.48 4.13 -53.38
CA SER A 750 -4.71 4.95 -53.46
C SER A 750 -4.42 6.39 -53.02
N GLU A 751 -5.12 7.37 -53.60
CA GLU A 751 -5.25 8.72 -53.03
C GLU A 751 -6.24 8.67 -51.87
N VAL A 752 -5.85 9.14 -50.69
CA VAL A 752 -6.64 9.02 -49.46
C VAL A 752 -6.79 10.38 -48.78
N ALA A 753 -8.04 10.74 -48.45
CA ALA A 753 -8.34 11.88 -47.58
C ALA A 753 -9.05 11.39 -46.31
N LEU A 754 -8.48 11.70 -45.16
CA LEU A 754 -9.07 11.40 -43.85
C LEU A 754 -9.70 12.67 -43.24
N PHE A 755 -10.88 12.52 -42.66
CA PHE A 755 -11.70 13.60 -42.09
C PHE A 755 -12.00 13.31 -40.62
N GLU A 756 -11.37 14.05 -39.71
CA GLU A 756 -11.56 13.97 -38.25
C GLU A 756 -12.25 15.24 -37.72
N GLY A 757 -13.31 15.05 -36.93
CA GLY A 757 -14.10 16.15 -36.37
C GLY A 757 -13.44 16.87 -35.20
N ARG A 758 -12.50 16.21 -34.51
CA ARG A 758 -11.69 16.79 -33.43
C ARG A 758 -10.48 17.54 -33.98
N ASP A 759 -9.85 18.31 -33.10
CA ASP A 759 -8.60 19.03 -33.34
C ASP A 759 -7.42 18.10 -33.69
N ARG A 760 -7.43 16.86 -33.20
CA ARG A 760 -6.39 15.85 -33.43
C ARG A 760 -6.95 14.44 -33.66
N VAL A 761 -6.16 13.63 -34.38
CA VAL A 761 -6.31 12.18 -34.48
C VAL A 761 -5.86 11.47 -33.19
N LEU A 762 -6.18 10.17 -33.06
CA LEU A 762 -5.76 9.27 -31.98
C LEU A 762 -5.92 9.87 -30.58
N ALA A 763 -7.16 10.12 -30.16
CA ALA A 763 -7.49 10.82 -28.92
C ALA A 763 -6.95 10.10 -27.66
N GLU A 764 -6.94 8.78 -27.70
CA GLU A 764 -6.41 7.85 -26.71
C GLU A 764 -4.86 7.89 -26.56
N VAL A 765 -4.14 8.45 -27.54
CA VAL A 765 -2.66 8.53 -27.53
C VAL A 765 -2.19 9.91 -27.03
N GLU A 766 -0.99 9.95 -26.42
CA GLU A 766 -0.27 11.17 -26.03
C GLU A 766 -0.26 12.22 -27.17
N PRO A 767 -0.65 13.49 -26.91
CA PRO A 767 -0.78 14.51 -27.95
C PRO A 767 0.50 14.76 -28.78
N GLU A 768 1.68 14.61 -28.17
CA GLU A 768 2.97 14.75 -28.89
C GLU A 768 3.18 13.63 -29.91
N VAL A 769 2.82 12.39 -29.57
CA VAL A 769 2.91 11.22 -30.46
C VAL A 769 1.92 11.38 -31.62
N ALA A 770 0.66 11.73 -31.33
CA ALA A 770 -0.35 11.94 -32.36
C ALA A 770 0.00 13.10 -33.32
N GLY A 771 0.54 14.20 -32.78
CA GLY A 771 0.98 15.35 -33.56
C GLY A 771 2.17 15.06 -34.46
N GLN A 772 3.20 14.35 -33.97
CA GLN A 772 4.33 13.94 -34.80
C GLN A 772 3.93 12.93 -35.89
N LEU A 773 3.05 11.98 -35.58
CA LEU A 773 2.50 11.08 -36.59
C LEU A 773 1.74 11.85 -37.69
N THR A 774 0.91 12.81 -37.31
CA THR A 774 0.17 13.65 -38.26
C THR A 774 1.09 14.47 -39.16
N ALA A 775 2.22 14.96 -38.62
CA ALA A 775 3.23 15.65 -39.43
C ALA A 775 3.86 14.71 -40.46
N VAL A 776 4.35 13.53 -40.02
CA VAL A 776 4.96 12.50 -40.89
C VAL A 776 4.02 12.06 -42.01
N LEU A 777 2.74 11.84 -41.71
CA LEU A 777 1.79 11.31 -42.69
C LEU A 777 1.35 12.33 -43.74
N ASN A 778 1.34 13.62 -43.42
CA ASN A 778 1.06 14.69 -44.38
C ASN A 778 2.27 15.02 -45.28
N GLU A 779 3.43 14.37 -45.11
CA GLU A 779 4.55 14.44 -46.07
C GLU A 779 4.30 13.57 -47.32
N ASP A 780 3.41 12.58 -47.26
CA ASP A 780 3.06 11.73 -48.41
C ASP A 780 2.01 12.42 -49.31
N PRO A 781 2.27 12.57 -50.62
CA PRO A 781 1.35 13.26 -51.53
C PRO A 781 0.02 12.53 -51.78
N ASN A 782 -0.10 11.26 -51.38
CA ASN A 782 -1.32 10.45 -51.53
C ASN A 782 -2.12 10.33 -50.23
N LEU A 783 -1.71 10.97 -49.13
CA LEU A 783 -2.47 10.97 -47.87
C LEU A 783 -2.61 12.39 -47.32
N THR A 784 -3.86 12.88 -47.23
CA THR A 784 -4.18 14.16 -46.59
C THR A 784 -5.03 13.93 -45.34
N LEU A 785 -4.58 14.49 -44.21
CA LEU A 785 -5.30 14.42 -42.93
C LEU A 785 -5.98 15.77 -42.63
N HIS A 786 -7.31 15.82 -42.75
CA HIS A 786 -8.12 16.96 -42.36
C HIS A 786 -8.64 16.80 -40.93
N THR A 787 -8.23 17.67 -40.01
CA THR A 787 -8.76 17.75 -38.63
C THR A 787 -9.66 18.98 -38.47
N SER A 788 -10.47 18.99 -37.41
CA SER A 788 -11.49 20.01 -37.13
C SER A 788 -12.50 20.21 -38.27
N VAL A 789 -12.88 19.13 -38.96
CA VAL A 789 -13.82 19.16 -40.10
C VAL A 789 -15.19 18.59 -39.76
N SER A 790 -16.24 19.24 -40.27
CA SER A 790 -17.63 18.78 -40.11
C SER A 790 -18.14 18.20 -41.43
N VAL A 791 -18.13 16.87 -41.57
CA VAL A 791 -18.75 16.17 -42.70
C VAL A 791 -20.27 16.39 -42.65
N LYS A 792 -20.86 16.87 -43.76
CA LYS A 792 -22.28 17.28 -43.84
C LYS A 792 -23.14 16.27 -44.60
N GLU A 793 -22.66 15.82 -45.75
CA GLU A 793 -23.39 14.94 -46.65
C GLU A 793 -22.43 13.97 -47.34
N ILE A 794 -22.89 12.73 -47.54
CA ILE A 794 -22.22 11.71 -48.35
C ILE A 794 -23.24 11.24 -49.39
N LYS A 795 -22.91 11.33 -50.68
CA LYS A 795 -23.82 11.00 -51.79
C LYS A 795 -23.10 10.34 -52.96
N GLY A 796 -23.85 9.82 -53.92
CA GLY A 796 -23.31 9.15 -55.10
C GLY A 796 -23.61 7.65 -55.13
N VAL A 797 -22.77 6.90 -55.83
CA VAL A 797 -22.86 5.43 -55.97
C VAL A 797 -21.48 4.80 -55.78
N PRO A 798 -21.37 3.50 -55.43
CA PRO A 798 -20.08 2.80 -55.36
C PRO A 798 -19.22 3.04 -56.61
N GLY A 799 -17.97 3.48 -56.42
CA GLY A 799 -17.06 3.89 -57.51
C GLY A 799 -17.20 5.35 -57.97
N ALA A 800 -18.14 6.11 -57.41
CA ALA A 800 -18.38 7.53 -57.69
C ALA A 800 -19.14 8.21 -56.53
N MET A 801 -18.51 8.21 -55.35
CA MET A 801 -19.00 8.84 -54.13
C MET A 801 -18.46 10.28 -54.00
N ILE A 802 -19.24 11.14 -53.34
CA ILE A 802 -18.88 12.52 -53.02
C ILE A 802 -19.12 12.75 -51.53
N LEU A 803 -18.09 13.26 -50.85
CA LEU A 803 -18.13 13.65 -49.44
C LEU A 803 -18.04 15.18 -49.34
N GLU A 804 -19.05 15.81 -48.78
CA GLU A 804 -19.08 17.25 -48.52
C GLU A 804 -18.76 17.54 -47.05
N TYR A 805 -17.84 18.47 -46.81
CA TYR A 805 -17.37 18.82 -45.48
C TYR A 805 -17.12 20.32 -45.33
N GLU A 806 -17.23 20.81 -44.09
CA GLU A 806 -16.91 22.18 -43.71
C GLU A 806 -15.59 22.18 -42.90
N ASP A 807 -14.67 23.09 -43.23
CA ASP A 807 -13.43 23.27 -42.46
C ASP A 807 -13.61 24.18 -41.22
N SER A 808 -12.57 24.26 -40.39
CA SER A 808 -12.57 25.09 -39.17
C SER A 808 -12.70 26.59 -39.42
N ALA A 809 -12.62 27.05 -40.67
CA ALA A 809 -12.90 28.43 -41.09
C ALA A 809 -14.32 28.61 -41.65
N GLY A 810 -15.17 27.58 -41.58
CA GLY A 810 -16.55 27.61 -42.08
C GLY A 810 -16.67 27.50 -43.60
N ARG A 811 -15.61 27.06 -44.31
CA ARG A 811 -15.63 26.91 -45.78
C ARG A 811 -16.06 25.51 -46.15
N CYS A 812 -17.03 25.40 -47.06
CA CYS A 812 -17.48 24.14 -47.62
C CYS A 812 -16.53 23.64 -48.71
N HIS A 813 -16.21 22.36 -48.68
CA HIS A 813 -15.37 21.63 -49.61
C HIS A 813 -16.05 20.32 -50.02
N SER A 814 -15.63 19.76 -51.16
CA SER A 814 -16.10 18.47 -51.67
C SER A 814 -14.92 17.58 -52.04
N PHE A 815 -14.97 16.30 -51.65
CA PHE A 815 -14.01 15.29 -52.04
C PHE A 815 -14.70 14.17 -52.83
N GLU A 816 -14.28 13.96 -54.06
CA GLU A 816 -14.76 12.87 -54.92
C GLU A 816 -13.89 11.62 -54.71
N CYS A 817 -14.50 10.47 -54.48
CA CYS A 817 -13.80 9.22 -54.17
C CYS A 817 -14.58 8.00 -54.66
N ASP A 818 -13.95 6.84 -54.74
CA ASP A 818 -14.64 5.60 -55.13
C ASP A 818 -15.55 5.09 -54.00
N TYR A 819 -15.08 5.20 -52.76
CA TYR A 819 -15.74 4.73 -51.54
C TYR A 819 -15.42 5.65 -50.36
N VAL A 820 -16.27 5.59 -49.32
CA VAL A 820 -16.03 6.22 -48.02
C VAL A 820 -15.97 5.15 -46.93
N ILE A 821 -14.90 5.09 -46.13
CA ILE A 821 -14.84 4.27 -44.91
C ILE A 821 -15.32 5.11 -43.73
N MET A 822 -16.30 4.61 -43.00
CA MET A 822 -16.78 5.17 -41.74
C MET A 822 -16.08 4.46 -40.57
N ALA A 823 -15.13 5.14 -39.95
CA ALA A 823 -14.29 4.67 -38.84
C ALA A 823 -14.52 5.50 -37.55
N THR A 824 -15.75 5.99 -37.36
CA THR A 824 -16.19 6.89 -36.28
C THR A 824 -16.39 6.22 -34.91
N GLY A 825 -15.59 5.19 -34.61
CA GLY A 825 -15.67 4.39 -33.39
C GLY A 825 -16.69 3.26 -33.44
N LYS A 826 -16.97 2.68 -32.27
CA LYS A 826 -17.84 1.52 -32.07
C LYS A 826 -18.87 1.79 -30.97
N ARG A 827 -19.93 0.99 -30.92
CA ARG A 827 -20.93 1.04 -29.84
C ARG A 827 -21.57 -0.34 -29.61
N PRO A 828 -21.70 -0.82 -28.36
CA PRO A 828 -22.46 -2.03 -28.07
C PRO A 828 -23.91 -1.95 -28.55
N VAL A 829 -24.46 -3.10 -28.92
CA VAL A 829 -25.88 -3.27 -29.24
C VAL A 829 -26.44 -4.21 -28.18
N LEU A 830 -27.34 -3.71 -27.34
CA LEU A 830 -27.74 -4.35 -26.08
C LEU A 830 -29.22 -4.75 -26.07
N GLU A 831 -30.04 -4.11 -26.90
CA GLU A 831 -31.48 -4.32 -26.99
C GLU A 831 -31.85 -5.79 -27.29
N PRO A 832 -31.19 -6.51 -28.23
CA PRO A 832 -31.50 -7.90 -28.51
C PRO A 832 -31.17 -8.87 -27.36
N LEU A 833 -30.27 -8.48 -26.44
CA LEU A 833 -29.91 -9.34 -25.31
C LEU A 833 -31.02 -9.43 -24.25
N GLY A 834 -32.00 -8.52 -24.23
CA GLY A 834 -33.08 -8.57 -23.24
C GLY A 834 -32.62 -8.35 -21.80
N LEU A 835 -31.51 -7.62 -21.58
CA LEU A 835 -30.85 -7.43 -20.27
C LEU A 835 -31.78 -7.03 -19.10
N GLY A 836 -32.87 -6.33 -19.39
CA GLY A 836 -33.90 -5.98 -18.40
C GLY A 836 -34.59 -7.19 -17.75
N ASN A 837 -34.73 -8.30 -18.47
CA ASN A 837 -35.31 -9.55 -17.96
C ASN A 837 -34.40 -10.26 -16.94
N ALA A 838 -33.09 -9.97 -16.99
CA ALA A 838 -32.10 -10.44 -16.03
C ALA A 838 -31.74 -9.37 -14.97
N GLY A 839 -32.32 -8.17 -15.03
CA GLY A 839 -32.03 -7.07 -14.09
C GLY A 839 -30.64 -6.43 -14.24
N VAL A 840 -29.93 -6.65 -15.36
CA VAL A 840 -28.59 -6.13 -15.60
C VAL A 840 -28.62 -4.63 -15.92
N ALA A 841 -27.81 -3.86 -15.21
CA ALA A 841 -27.72 -2.41 -15.33
C ALA A 841 -26.87 -1.97 -16.54
N VAL A 842 -27.44 -1.04 -17.31
CA VAL A 842 -26.79 -0.38 -18.45
C VAL A 842 -26.64 1.10 -18.13
N GLU A 843 -25.46 1.66 -18.35
CA GLU A 843 -25.15 3.08 -18.16
C GLU A 843 -24.47 3.62 -19.41
N ASN A 844 -24.93 4.76 -19.95
CA ASN A 844 -24.37 5.38 -21.16
C ASN A 844 -24.27 4.46 -22.41
N GLY A 845 -25.07 3.40 -22.47
CA GLY A 845 -25.06 2.44 -23.59
C GLY A 845 -24.02 1.32 -23.47
N VAL A 846 -23.42 1.12 -22.29
CA VAL A 846 -22.52 0.01 -21.97
C VAL A 846 -23.01 -0.76 -20.74
N VAL A 847 -22.66 -2.04 -20.63
CA VAL A 847 -22.98 -2.85 -19.44
C VAL A 847 -22.06 -2.45 -18.28
N LYS A 848 -22.63 -2.10 -17.13
CA LYS A 848 -21.85 -1.66 -15.97
C LYS A 848 -21.27 -2.84 -15.21
N VAL A 849 -19.97 -2.78 -14.92
CA VAL A 849 -19.24 -3.79 -14.14
C VAL A 849 -18.34 -3.19 -13.08
N ASP A 850 -17.99 -3.99 -12.07
CA ASP A 850 -16.92 -3.72 -11.11
C ASP A 850 -15.53 -4.13 -11.65
N ALA A 851 -14.49 -3.96 -10.83
CA ALA A 851 -13.12 -4.36 -11.18
C ALA A 851 -12.91 -5.89 -11.29
N ARG A 852 -13.92 -6.71 -10.98
CA ARG A 852 -13.93 -8.17 -11.20
C ARG A 852 -14.78 -8.56 -12.41
N CYS A 853 -15.12 -7.58 -13.25
CA CYS A 853 -16.01 -7.70 -14.40
C CYS A 853 -17.44 -8.19 -14.07
N ARG A 854 -17.86 -8.10 -12.80
CA ARG A 854 -19.17 -8.52 -12.31
C ARG A 854 -20.18 -7.37 -12.46
N THR A 855 -21.39 -7.66 -12.90
CA THR A 855 -22.48 -6.68 -13.00
C THR A 855 -23.13 -6.43 -11.62
N ASN A 856 -24.20 -5.64 -11.57
CA ASN A 856 -25.04 -5.53 -10.38
C ASN A 856 -25.79 -6.83 -10.01
N VAL A 857 -25.80 -7.82 -10.91
CA VAL A 857 -26.38 -9.15 -10.70
C VAL A 857 -25.23 -10.12 -10.38
N PRO A 858 -25.18 -10.75 -9.19
CA PRO A 858 -23.95 -11.38 -8.69
C PRO A 858 -23.34 -12.49 -9.55
N HIS A 859 -24.20 -13.21 -10.30
CA HIS A 859 -23.85 -14.33 -11.18
C HIS A 859 -23.80 -13.94 -12.67
N ILE A 860 -23.88 -12.65 -13.00
CA ILE A 860 -23.75 -12.14 -14.37
C ILE A 860 -22.57 -11.18 -14.47
N PHE A 861 -21.71 -11.42 -15.46
CA PHE A 861 -20.46 -10.72 -15.73
C PHE A 861 -20.49 -10.11 -17.13
N ALA A 862 -19.64 -9.13 -17.43
CA ALA A 862 -19.49 -8.59 -18.79
C ALA A 862 -18.06 -8.16 -19.10
N VAL A 863 -17.55 -8.55 -20.28
CA VAL A 863 -16.13 -8.44 -20.68
C VAL A 863 -15.95 -7.94 -22.11
N GLY A 864 -14.87 -7.22 -22.36
CA GLY A 864 -14.57 -6.58 -23.64
C GLY A 864 -15.51 -5.42 -23.98
N ASP A 865 -15.53 -5.02 -25.26
CA ASP A 865 -16.12 -3.76 -25.75
C ASP A 865 -17.57 -3.48 -25.27
N VAL A 866 -18.32 -4.51 -24.86
CA VAL A 866 -19.69 -4.39 -24.31
C VAL A 866 -19.76 -3.59 -23.00
N ASN A 867 -18.68 -3.56 -22.20
CA ASN A 867 -18.59 -2.78 -20.96
C ASN A 867 -17.91 -1.40 -21.15
N GLY A 868 -17.48 -1.07 -22.37
CA GLY A 868 -16.86 0.21 -22.71
C GLY A 868 -15.34 0.21 -22.54
N GLY A 869 -14.80 1.26 -21.89
CA GLY A 869 -13.36 1.40 -21.67
C GLY A 869 -12.54 1.51 -22.96
N LEU A 870 -11.34 0.93 -22.95
CA LEU A 870 -10.52 0.74 -24.14
C LEU A 870 -10.94 -0.55 -24.86
N MET A 871 -11.57 -0.40 -26.02
CA MET A 871 -12.11 -1.50 -26.84
C MET A 871 -11.00 -2.27 -27.58
N LEU A 872 -10.21 -3.03 -26.83
CA LEU A 872 -9.01 -3.73 -27.28
C LEU A 872 -9.12 -5.24 -27.01
N ALA A 873 -8.63 -6.05 -27.95
CA ALA A 873 -8.80 -7.51 -27.91
C ALA A 873 -8.10 -8.19 -26.72
N HIS A 874 -6.88 -7.75 -26.39
CA HIS A 874 -6.12 -8.26 -25.23
C HIS A 874 -6.68 -7.74 -23.89
N THR A 875 -7.19 -6.52 -23.85
CA THR A 875 -7.97 -6.00 -22.71
C THR A 875 -9.21 -6.86 -22.46
N ALA A 876 -9.97 -7.18 -23.52
CA ALA A 876 -11.11 -8.09 -23.44
C ALA A 876 -10.70 -9.49 -22.94
N GLY A 877 -9.60 -10.05 -23.44
CA GLY A 877 -9.05 -11.34 -22.98
C GLY A 877 -8.67 -11.32 -21.49
N GLN A 878 -7.99 -10.26 -21.03
CA GLN A 878 -7.64 -10.11 -19.62
C GLN A 878 -8.87 -9.95 -18.72
N GLN A 879 -9.88 -9.18 -19.16
CA GLN A 879 -11.17 -9.11 -18.47
C GLN A 879 -11.89 -10.46 -18.44
N GLY A 880 -11.78 -11.27 -19.51
CA GLY A 880 -12.28 -12.64 -19.58
C GLY A 880 -11.69 -13.55 -18.49
N ARG A 881 -10.37 -13.50 -18.29
CA ARG A 881 -9.68 -14.26 -17.22
C ARG A 881 -10.03 -13.74 -15.82
N VAL A 882 -10.15 -12.41 -15.64
CA VAL A 882 -10.60 -11.82 -14.37
C VAL A 882 -12.04 -12.25 -14.05
N ALA A 883 -12.94 -12.30 -15.03
CA ALA A 883 -14.29 -12.81 -14.84
C ALA A 883 -14.29 -14.32 -14.51
N ALA A 884 -13.46 -15.12 -15.18
CA ALA A 884 -13.34 -16.55 -14.89
C ALA A 884 -12.86 -16.80 -13.45
N ALA A 885 -11.78 -16.16 -13.02
CA ALA A 885 -11.30 -16.19 -11.64
C ALA A 885 -12.40 -15.75 -10.64
N ALA A 886 -13.12 -14.67 -10.92
CA ALA A 886 -14.21 -14.17 -10.08
C ALA A 886 -15.47 -15.07 -10.06
N ILE A 887 -15.63 -15.97 -11.04
CA ILE A 887 -16.65 -17.03 -11.07
C ILE A 887 -16.19 -18.25 -10.26
N LEU A 888 -14.90 -18.59 -10.31
CA LEU A 888 -14.26 -19.67 -9.53
C LEU A 888 -14.13 -19.33 -8.03
N GLY A 889 -14.22 -18.05 -7.65
CA GLY A 889 -14.05 -17.58 -6.28
C GLY A 889 -12.62 -17.09 -5.95
N GLU A 890 -11.81 -16.84 -6.97
CA GLU A 890 -10.43 -16.40 -6.84
C GLU A 890 -10.30 -14.86 -6.75
N GLU A 891 -9.18 -14.38 -6.20
CA GLU A 891 -8.90 -12.95 -6.11
C GLU A 891 -8.21 -12.46 -7.39
N ALA A 892 -9.01 -11.92 -8.31
CA ALA A 892 -8.52 -11.23 -9.49
C ALA A 892 -9.19 -9.86 -9.62
N ARG A 893 -8.43 -8.86 -10.08
CA ARG A 893 -8.93 -7.52 -10.39
C ARG A 893 -8.32 -7.03 -11.70
N TYR A 894 -9.16 -6.42 -12.52
CA TYR A 894 -8.77 -5.68 -13.71
C TYR A 894 -8.36 -4.24 -13.34
N ASP A 895 -7.20 -3.80 -13.83
CA ASP A 895 -6.71 -2.43 -13.66
C ASP A 895 -6.52 -1.76 -15.03
N GLN A 896 -7.42 -0.84 -15.36
CA GLN A 896 -7.38 -0.07 -16.61
C GLN A 896 -6.14 0.83 -16.71
N ASN A 897 -5.52 1.23 -15.58
CA ASN A 897 -4.28 2.02 -15.61
C ASN A 897 -3.06 1.21 -16.09
N LYS A 898 -3.20 -0.11 -16.29
CA LYS A 898 -2.18 -1.00 -16.86
C LYS A 898 -2.48 -1.44 -18.30
N ASP A 899 -3.57 -0.94 -18.91
CA ASP A 899 -3.87 -1.21 -20.33
C ASP A 899 -2.72 -0.78 -21.25
N CYS A 900 -2.57 -1.50 -22.35
CA CYS A 900 -1.67 -1.18 -23.44
C CYS A 900 -2.40 -1.14 -24.78
N GLY A 901 -1.84 -0.45 -25.77
CA GLY A 901 -2.43 -0.35 -27.11
C GLY A 901 -1.39 -0.05 -28.16
N VAL A 902 -1.58 -0.62 -29.35
CA VAL A 902 -0.75 -0.38 -30.54
C VAL A 902 -1.67 -0.01 -31.69
N ILE A 903 -1.37 1.10 -32.34
CA ILE A 903 -2.00 1.57 -33.56
C ILE A 903 -0.98 1.36 -34.69
N PHE A 904 -1.28 0.40 -35.58
CA PHE A 904 -0.34 -0.13 -36.58
C PHE A 904 -0.26 0.76 -37.83
N THR A 905 -0.06 2.04 -37.55
CA THR A 905 0.45 3.06 -38.49
C THR A 905 1.96 2.89 -38.67
N ARG A 906 2.59 3.65 -39.57
CA ARG A 906 4.05 3.61 -39.75
C ARG A 906 4.65 5.03 -39.86
N PRO A 907 5.42 5.49 -38.86
CA PRO A 907 5.80 4.78 -37.63
C PRO A 907 4.58 4.45 -36.74
N GLN A 908 4.68 3.37 -35.97
CA GLN A 908 3.58 2.88 -35.14
C GLN A 908 3.45 3.77 -33.90
N ALA A 909 2.22 4.15 -33.57
CA ALA A 909 1.90 4.81 -32.31
C ALA A 909 1.49 3.73 -31.29
N ALA A 910 2.07 3.75 -30.09
CA ALA A 910 1.72 2.79 -29.04
C ALA A 910 1.82 3.40 -27.64
N PHE A 911 1.14 2.80 -26.68
CA PHE A 911 1.17 3.20 -25.28
C PHE A 911 0.98 1.99 -24.35
N VAL A 912 1.54 2.08 -23.16
CA VAL A 912 1.12 1.28 -22.01
C VAL A 912 1.04 2.18 -20.79
N GLY A 913 -0.01 2.02 -20.00
CA GLY A 913 -0.28 2.80 -18.81
C GLY A 913 -0.44 4.30 -19.04
N LEU A 914 -0.10 5.09 -18.03
CA LEU A 914 -0.49 6.49 -17.91
C LEU A 914 0.44 7.46 -18.65
N SER A 915 -0.16 8.43 -19.33
CA SER A 915 0.52 9.69 -19.69
C SER A 915 0.80 10.54 -18.44
N VAL A 916 1.71 11.51 -18.55
CA VAL A 916 1.94 12.50 -17.47
C VAL A 916 0.67 13.30 -17.15
N ALA A 917 -0.16 13.58 -18.16
CA ALA A 917 -1.42 14.29 -17.97
C ALA A 917 -2.44 13.45 -17.18
N GLN A 918 -2.63 12.18 -17.54
CA GLN A 918 -3.52 11.26 -16.81
C GLN A 918 -3.03 11.03 -15.37
N ALA A 919 -1.74 10.74 -15.19
CA ALA A 919 -1.17 10.50 -13.86
C ALA A 919 -1.32 11.71 -12.93
N LYS A 920 -1.08 12.94 -13.43
CA LYS A 920 -1.31 14.17 -12.65
C LYS A 920 -2.79 14.45 -12.37
N ALA A 921 -3.69 14.11 -13.30
CA ALA A 921 -5.13 14.19 -13.07
C ALA A 921 -5.60 13.19 -11.99
N GLN A 922 -4.89 12.08 -11.82
CA GLN A 922 -5.07 11.11 -10.72
C GLN A 922 -4.28 11.48 -9.44
N GLY A 923 -3.61 12.64 -9.38
CA GLY A 923 -2.88 13.12 -8.20
C GLY A 923 -1.45 12.59 -8.03
N VAL A 924 -0.91 11.84 -8.99
CA VAL A 924 0.47 11.32 -8.96
C VAL A 924 1.47 12.40 -9.39
N ASP A 925 2.60 12.52 -8.68
CA ASP A 925 3.72 13.40 -9.07
C ASP A 925 4.54 12.78 -10.20
N ALA A 926 3.93 12.73 -11.39
CA ALA A 926 4.52 12.10 -12.56
C ALA A 926 5.64 12.95 -13.18
N VAL A 927 6.76 12.29 -13.46
CA VAL A 927 7.92 12.79 -14.20
C VAL A 927 8.14 11.97 -15.48
N GLU A 928 8.67 12.61 -16.52
CA GLU A 928 8.90 11.95 -17.82
C GLU A 928 10.33 12.11 -18.33
N VAL A 929 10.78 11.12 -19.10
CA VAL A 929 11.96 11.20 -19.95
C VAL A 929 11.58 10.73 -21.35
N LYS A 930 12.10 11.39 -22.38
CA LYS A 930 11.89 11.01 -23.77
C LYS A 930 13.17 11.12 -24.59
N THR A 931 13.24 10.33 -25.65
CA THR A 931 14.37 10.26 -26.57
C THR A 931 13.84 10.09 -27.99
N PRO A 932 14.29 10.88 -28.96
CA PRO A 932 13.91 10.69 -30.37
C PRO A 932 14.52 9.38 -30.89
N VAL A 933 13.78 8.65 -31.74
CA VAL A 933 14.26 7.38 -32.32
C VAL A 933 15.46 7.61 -33.25
N SER A 934 15.60 8.81 -33.83
CA SER A 934 16.70 9.18 -34.71
C SER A 934 18.12 9.14 -34.12
N ILE A 935 18.29 8.97 -32.80
CA ILE A 935 19.62 8.75 -32.20
C ILE A 935 19.98 7.28 -31.99
N ASP A 936 19.04 6.36 -32.18
CA ASP A 936 19.25 4.93 -32.04
C ASP A 936 19.99 4.33 -33.25
N ALA A 937 21.01 3.52 -33.00
CA ALA A 937 21.84 2.97 -34.06
C ALA A 937 21.07 1.96 -34.93
N LYS A 938 20.15 1.18 -34.36
CA LYS A 938 19.34 0.21 -35.10
C LYS A 938 18.32 0.91 -36.00
N ALA A 939 17.69 1.97 -35.52
CA ALA A 939 16.84 2.86 -36.31
C ALA A 939 17.61 3.53 -37.46
N MET A 940 18.82 4.05 -37.22
CA MET A 940 19.67 4.60 -38.28
C MET A 940 19.99 3.57 -39.38
N ILE A 941 20.35 2.34 -38.99
CA ILE A 941 20.69 1.25 -39.93
C ILE A 941 19.49 0.88 -40.82
N ASN A 942 18.27 0.93 -40.29
CA ASN A 942 17.05 0.61 -41.01
C ASN A 942 16.41 1.84 -41.73
N ASN A 943 16.93 3.06 -41.51
CA ASN A 943 16.29 4.33 -41.87
C ASN A 943 14.90 4.55 -41.22
N GLU A 944 14.67 3.98 -40.04
CA GLU A 944 13.43 4.02 -39.25
C GLU A 944 13.51 5.09 -38.15
N THR A 945 13.90 6.31 -38.53
CA THR A 945 14.37 7.34 -37.60
C THR A 945 13.30 8.30 -37.09
N GLN A 946 12.04 8.13 -37.52
CA GLN A 946 10.93 9.02 -37.18
C GLN A 946 10.35 8.71 -35.78
N GLY A 947 10.04 9.76 -35.02
CA GLY A 947 9.34 9.67 -33.74
C GLY A 947 10.22 9.60 -32.49
N LEU A 948 9.68 9.04 -31.40
CA LEU A 948 10.24 9.06 -30.06
C LEU A 948 9.78 7.87 -29.20
N ILE A 949 10.53 7.59 -28.14
CA ILE A 949 10.06 6.78 -27.00
C ILE A 949 10.07 7.66 -25.74
N LYS A 950 9.05 7.51 -24.90
CA LYS A 950 8.81 8.29 -23.67
C LYS A 950 8.48 7.37 -22.50
N ILE A 951 9.23 7.44 -21.41
CA ILE A 951 8.93 6.79 -20.13
C ILE A 951 8.29 7.81 -19.18
N VAL A 952 7.22 7.41 -18.49
CA VAL A 952 6.55 8.12 -17.41
C VAL A 952 6.71 7.34 -16.11
N ALA A 953 7.15 8.02 -15.06
CA ALA A 953 7.37 7.43 -13.75
C ALA A 953 6.82 8.32 -12.63
N ASP A 954 6.41 7.71 -11.52
CA ASP A 954 6.15 8.44 -10.28
C ASP A 954 7.48 8.94 -9.69
N ARG A 955 7.52 10.21 -9.26
CA ARG A 955 8.73 10.83 -8.71
C ARG A 955 9.16 10.21 -7.39
N VAL A 956 8.21 9.78 -6.55
CA VAL A 956 8.51 9.36 -5.17
C VAL A 956 9.02 7.92 -5.12
N SER A 957 8.27 6.99 -5.72
CA SER A 957 8.58 5.56 -5.74
C SER A 957 9.54 5.14 -6.87
N HIS A 958 9.84 6.03 -7.82
CA HIS A 958 10.53 5.73 -9.08
C HIS A 958 9.83 4.63 -9.94
N ARG A 959 8.61 4.20 -9.63
CA ARG A 959 7.88 3.22 -10.45
C ARG A 959 7.55 3.78 -11.83
N ILE A 960 7.75 2.97 -12.86
CA ILE A 960 7.34 3.27 -14.23
C ILE A 960 5.84 3.00 -14.34
N ILE A 961 5.07 4.08 -14.54
CA ILE A 961 3.60 4.06 -14.59
C ILE A 961 3.05 4.19 -16.02
N GLY A 962 3.92 4.43 -17.00
CA GLY A 962 3.55 4.37 -18.41
C GLY A 962 4.74 4.52 -19.36
N VAL A 963 4.58 4.03 -20.59
CA VAL A 963 5.55 4.16 -21.68
C VAL A 963 4.81 4.41 -22.98
N HIS A 964 5.25 5.40 -23.76
CA HIS A 964 4.57 5.89 -24.97
C HIS A 964 5.55 5.94 -26.14
N PHE A 965 5.06 5.59 -27.32
CA PHE A 965 5.87 5.32 -28.50
C PHE A 965 5.32 6.04 -29.73
N LEU A 966 6.22 6.61 -30.52
CA LEU A 966 6.10 6.73 -31.96
C LEU A 966 7.37 6.13 -32.57
N ALA A 967 7.29 4.89 -33.05
CA ALA A 967 8.46 4.17 -33.56
C ALA A 967 8.04 3.06 -34.53
N ASP A 968 8.90 2.70 -35.48
CA ASP A 968 8.81 1.37 -36.10
C ASP A 968 9.09 0.29 -35.06
N HIS A 969 8.46 -0.89 -35.24
CA HIS A 969 8.53 -2.06 -34.35
C HIS A 969 8.00 -1.84 -32.92
N ALA A 970 7.29 -0.75 -32.64
CA ALA A 970 6.62 -0.50 -31.36
C ALA A 970 5.69 -1.66 -30.92
N ASP A 971 5.11 -2.40 -31.86
CA ASP A 971 4.31 -3.60 -31.66
C ASP A 971 5.08 -4.75 -30.99
N THR A 972 6.42 -4.75 -31.10
CA THR A 972 7.30 -5.67 -30.38
C THR A 972 7.98 -5.01 -29.18
N LEU A 973 8.44 -3.76 -29.29
CA LEU A 973 9.10 -3.01 -28.21
C LEU A 973 8.19 -2.82 -26.99
N ILE A 974 6.89 -2.66 -27.21
CA ILE A 974 5.89 -2.50 -26.14
C ILE A 974 5.83 -3.72 -25.21
N GLY A 975 6.22 -4.92 -25.66
CA GLY A 975 6.22 -6.13 -24.83
C GLY A 975 7.09 -5.98 -23.57
N GLU A 976 8.25 -5.34 -23.69
CA GLU A 976 9.11 -5.07 -22.54
C GLU A 976 8.51 -3.99 -21.64
N ALA A 977 7.96 -2.92 -22.22
CA ALA A 977 7.29 -1.86 -21.46
C ALA A 977 6.03 -2.33 -20.72
N VAL A 978 5.29 -3.31 -21.27
CA VAL A 978 4.18 -3.98 -20.59
C VAL A 978 4.68 -4.70 -19.34
N MET A 979 5.84 -5.34 -19.38
CA MET A 979 6.45 -5.93 -18.17
C MET A 979 6.88 -4.85 -17.17
N MET A 980 7.41 -3.71 -17.63
CA MET A 980 7.80 -2.58 -16.76
C MET A 980 6.60 -2.03 -15.98
N VAL A 981 5.48 -1.74 -16.66
CA VAL A 981 4.28 -1.17 -16.03
C VAL A 981 3.49 -2.22 -15.25
N SER A 982 3.27 -3.40 -15.82
CA SER A 982 2.46 -4.44 -15.17
C SER A 982 3.15 -5.02 -13.94
N GLY A 983 4.47 -5.21 -14.00
CA GLY A 983 5.31 -5.68 -12.92
C GLY A 983 5.80 -4.60 -11.95
N ASP A 984 5.25 -3.39 -12.02
CA ASP A 984 5.55 -2.27 -11.11
C ASP A 984 7.06 -1.93 -11.01
N MET A 985 7.79 -2.09 -12.12
CA MET A 985 9.24 -1.92 -12.16
C MET A 985 9.65 -0.47 -11.92
N THR A 986 10.74 -0.30 -11.19
CA THR A 986 11.36 1.00 -10.93
C THR A 986 12.33 1.40 -12.04
N LEU A 987 12.56 2.70 -12.17
CA LEU A 987 13.63 3.26 -13.00
C LEU A 987 15.00 2.65 -12.63
N ASP A 988 15.27 2.40 -11.35
CA ASP A 988 16.54 1.80 -10.92
C ASP A 988 16.67 0.35 -11.42
N GLN A 989 15.62 -0.48 -11.40
CA GLN A 989 15.65 -1.84 -11.99
C GLN A 989 15.96 -1.80 -13.50
N VAL A 990 15.23 -0.98 -14.27
CA VAL A 990 15.45 -0.85 -15.73
C VAL A 990 16.82 -0.23 -16.04
N ALA A 991 17.32 0.68 -15.22
CA ALA A 991 18.65 1.28 -15.40
C ALA A 991 19.82 0.30 -15.22
N HIS A 992 19.65 -0.77 -14.42
CA HIS A 992 20.67 -1.80 -14.20
C HIS A 992 20.53 -3.02 -15.12
N ALA A 993 19.39 -3.19 -15.79
CA ALA A 993 19.20 -4.28 -16.74
C ALA A 993 20.15 -4.14 -17.95
N ILE A 994 20.81 -5.25 -18.32
CA ILE A 994 21.67 -5.32 -19.50
C ILE A 994 20.78 -5.56 -20.72
N HIS A 995 20.55 -4.51 -21.49
CA HIS A 995 19.83 -4.59 -22.76
C HIS A 995 20.82 -4.98 -23.87
N PRO A 996 20.41 -5.77 -24.87
CA PRO A 996 21.27 -6.10 -26.01
C PRO A 996 21.61 -4.85 -26.84
N HIS A 997 22.70 -4.92 -27.61
CA HIS A 997 23.14 -3.83 -28.50
C HIS A 997 23.63 -4.39 -29.84
N PRO A 998 23.30 -3.79 -30.99
CA PRO A 998 22.39 -2.63 -31.15
C PRO A 998 20.91 -3.06 -31.23
N THR A 999 20.06 -2.55 -30.34
CA THR A 999 18.60 -2.73 -30.38
C THR A 999 17.88 -1.54 -29.77
N GLN A 1000 16.74 -1.13 -30.34
CA GLN A 1000 15.94 0.01 -29.82
C GLN A 1000 15.53 -0.14 -28.34
N THR A 1001 15.50 -1.35 -27.77
CA THR A 1001 15.25 -1.56 -26.33
C THR A 1001 16.36 -0.97 -25.44
N GLU A 1002 17.59 -0.80 -25.93
CA GLU A 1002 18.69 -0.17 -25.17
C GLU A 1002 18.35 1.27 -24.72
N MET A 1003 17.46 1.93 -25.47
CA MET A 1003 16.91 3.24 -25.12
C MET A 1003 16.19 3.25 -23.76
N PHE A 1004 15.57 2.15 -23.33
CA PHE A 1004 14.86 2.10 -22.04
C PHE A 1004 15.83 2.25 -20.86
N GLY A 1005 16.90 1.44 -20.82
CA GLY A 1005 17.95 1.53 -19.81
C GLY A 1005 18.61 2.91 -19.78
N ASP A 1006 18.89 3.50 -20.95
CA ASP A 1006 19.49 4.83 -21.04
C ASP A 1006 18.56 5.96 -20.60
N MET A 1007 17.27 5.88 -20.96
CA MET A 1007 16.25 6.81 -20.48
C MET A 1007 16.09 6.72 -18.96
N ALA A 1008 16.03 5.52 -18.39
CA ALA A 1008 15.94 5.30 -16.96
C ALA A 1008 17.16 5.90 -16.22
N ARG A 1009 18.39 5.61 -16.68
CA ARG A 1009 19.63 6.22 -16.17
C ARG A 1009 19.61 7.75 -16.25
N ARG A 1010 19.16 8.32 -17.37
CA ARG A 1010 19.05 9.79 -17.57
C ARG A 1010 18.02 10.43 -16.64
N LEU A 1011 16.87 9.78 -16.42
CA LEU A 1011 15.81 10.27 -15.51
C LEU A 1011 16.28 10.24 -14.06
N LEU A 1012 16.84 9.12 -13.58
CA LEU A 1012 17.43 9.01 -12.24
C LEU A 1012 18.51 10.06 -12.00
N SER A 1013 19.41 10.25 -12.97
CA SER A 1013 20.46 11.27 -12.92
C SER A 1013 19.87 12.69 -12.78
N ARG A 1014 18.73 12.96 -13.43
CA ARG A 1014 18.01 14.24 -13.30
C ARG A 1014 17.32 14.36 -11.94
N LEU A 1015 16.65 13.32 -11.44
CA LEU A 1015 16.00 13.32 -10.12
C LEU A 1015 17.01 13.53 -8.99
N ARG A 1016 18.12 12.79 -8.99
CA ARG A 1016 19.23 12.95 -8.03
C ARG A 1016 19.83 14.37 -8.07
N ARG A 1017 19.94 15.01 -9.24
CA ARG A 1017 20.35 16.44 -9.35
C ARG A 1017 19.31 17.40 -8.78
N SER A 1018 18.02 17.17 -9.02
CA SER A 1018 16.94 18.01 -8.48
C SER A 1018 16.87 17.91 -6.95
N ALA A 1019 16.95 16.71 -6.38
CA ALA A 1019 16.99 16.50 -4.93
C ALA A 1019 18.19 17.20 -4.28
N LYS A 1020 19.40 17.08 -4.87
CA LYS A 1020 20.60 17.80 -4.40
C LYS A 1020 20.52 19.33 -4.53
N ARG A 1021 19.65 19.86 -5.41
CA ARG A 1021 19.37 21.30 -5.49
C ARG A 1021 18.35 21.74 -4.45
N ALA A 1022 17.29 20.96 -4.24
CA ALA A 1022 16.28 21.22 -3.21
C ALA A 1022 16.90 21.20 -1.80
N ALA A 1023 17.78 20.23 -1.50
CA ALA A 1023 18.50 20.16 -0.22
C ALA A 1023 19.61 21.23 -0.03
N ARG A 1024 19.76 22.17 -0.97
CA ARG A 1024 20.72 23.30 -0.91
C ARG A 1024 20.04 24.66 -0.92
N ALA A 1025 18.71 24.69 -1.10
CA ALA A 1025 17.87 25.89 -1.12
C ALA A 1025 17.10 26.00 0.19
#